data_AF-A0AAJ2BB02-F1
#
_entry.id   AF-A0AAJ2BB02-F1
#
_cell.length_a   1.000
_cell.length_b   1.000
_cell.length_c   1.000
_cell.angle_alpha   90.00
_cell.angle_beta   90.00
_cell.angle_gamma   90.00
#
_symmetry.space_group_name_H-M   'P 1'
#
loop_
_entity.id
_entity.type
_entity.pdbx_description
1 polymer ?
#
loop_
_entity_poly.entity_id
_entity_poly.type
_entity_poly.pdbx_seq_one_letter_code
_entity_poly.pdbx_strand_id
1 'polypeptide(L)'
;MRKAVKKEPIVSPLHQYKRRFQTIIDAASVFEEHENQSQKLLYVALERLFAFGEDIRQEAQSFESFLEDHAKPLNKVTRENPYNALVELTFSKNTSKSWRSEISNVLRYAAETKVTEPLPTWLEEGKGISGRYGEAVDYYGRKATQKNQRLRSSQLDMISAELTQARIVAAPLPGVTLADGFHRSLLFSEGGKTFLVHVREKDDPKTVDKYLLEAVGSRTPKDHPLAARPLYPLYRAIDLIAGTCKPSNSSQHQVIAIWNEMADGVPVTKLRFLSDAYSFTNATVTLAHSLAELDGKGQYAFELQDAETFRQRFQHDHKWRILVDTKGISVVDDAKSQSRLTLRPIAAYLGKKLRQGSKLGLRTRHFQATCIGMKTSASNLEMATALFKRANGAQLTADPTPKRIQWLLDGAMLEVGFTSAKGYSGLSYPFLEFTAHTAAIDPQMELSLADIAAFWKTASSYGEDLAGYIANSDVADAAFCIDHSFKDGDRFEYVSPMVLGVSMARTQVCEDFSAAPTPPPPPARPSGSKQSTSSETRSRDHARIEKNRRGKTNFPVAPSSSLRAFGAFITSYLPDDAAHRKDRKFDFEWQLEWWRRMTDIPVHVVASNWTDEEVAASKELGLLSEHGGSIIRQPGQSIARNRNLCLSQLYKSDFDWGIVMDDDAVLMQDEHHNSSYRLFAEMAENGLSAYQGVDLFQPIFGRQTPFNTKYSAPNAPYTDNHVFERSTNLKGTMIVVRNFAKEGRDLLFLPEEFDFVGEDTYLTLQAISKGYAPMTCWNIILEELGGKSHFAMTDAKRIEKMREGHQQLVKAFNRDGLRMNSEGSHKLDKSDFTERFWGNKKLTVNVPKSVGKVR
;
A
#
# COMPACT_ATOMS: atom_id res chain seq x y z
N MET A 1 -17.67 88.90 70.59
CA MET A 1 -19.00 88.78 69.96
C MET A 1 -18.91 87.85 68.75
N ARG A 2 -19.80 86.86 68.71
CA ARG A 2 -19.85 85.74 67.75
C ARG A 2 -20.07 86.26 66.32
N LYS A 3 -19.16 85.97 65.38
CA LYS A 3 -19.46 86.01 63.94
C LYS A 3 -19.56 84.58 63.43
N ALA A 4 -20.79 84.21 63.08
CA ALA A 4 -21.15 82.93 62.48
C ALA A 4 -20.47 82.79 61.12
N VAL A 5 -19.55 81.82 61.02
CA VAL A 5 -19.05 81.34 59.74
C VAL A 5 -20.13 80.40 59.19
N LYS A 6 -20.73 80.78 58.06
CA LYS A 6 -21.66 79.93 57.30
C LYS A 6 -20.93 78.64 56.94
N LYS A 7 -21.48 77.50 57.37
CA LYS A 7 -21.07 76.17 56.90
C LYS A 7 -21.34 76.09 55.40
N GLU A 8 -20.30 76.13 54.60
CA GLU A 8 -20.37 75.61 53.23
C GLU A 8 -20.63 74.10 53.32
N PRO A 9 -21.59 73.55 52.55
CA PRO A 9 -21.86 72.13 52.56
C PRO A 9 -20.62 71.42 52.00
N ILE A 10 -19.96 70.63 52.85
CA ILE A 10 -18.94 69.68 52.44
C ILE A 10 -19.64 68.65 51.56
N VAL A 11 -19.71 68.92 50.26
CA VAL A 11 -20.02 67.90 49.26
C VAL A 11 -18.88 66.91 49.39
N SER A 12 -19.18 65.76 50.01
CA SER A 12 -18.21 64.68 50.18
C SER A 12 -17.50 64.46 48.83
N PRO A 13 -16.16 64.44 48.79
CA PRO A 13 -15.41 64.17 47.56
C PRO A 13 -15.93 62.93 46.85
N LEU A 14 -16.40 61.94 47.61
CA LEU A 14 -17.03 60.72 47.10
C LEU A 14 -18.30 60.98 46.29
N HIS A 15 -19.14 61.94 46.69
CA HIS A 15 -20.34 62.30 45.94
C HIS A 15 -19.98 62.96 44.61
N GLN A 16 -18.92 63.78 44.59
CA GLN A 16 -18.41 64.39 43.38
C GLN A 16 -17.79 63.34 42.43
N TYR A 17 -17.03 62.37 42.96
CA TYR A 17 -16.53 61.24 42.18
C TYR A 17 -17.65 60.32 41.66
N LYS A 18 -18.69 60.04 42.47
CA LYS A 18 -19.87 59.28 42.02
C LYS A 18 -20.57 59.97 40.85
N ARG A 19 -20.74 61.30 40.90
CA ARG A 19 -21.35 62.05 39.80
C ARG A 19 -20.51 62.04 38.52
N ARG A 20 -19.19 62.09 38.65
CA ARG A 20 -18.25 61.97 37.51
C ARG A 20 -18.21 60.54 36.95
N PHE A 21 -18.32 59.53 37.80
CA PHE A 21 -18.40 58.15 37.33
C PHE A 21 -19.73 57.86 36.66
N GLN A 22 -20.83 58.45 37.13
CA GLN A 22 -22.13 58.35 36.45
C GLN A 22 -22.05 58.86 35.02
N THR A 23 -21.35 59.97 34.75
CA THR A 23 -21.15 60.42 33.36
C THR A 23 -20.35 59.45 32.49
N ILE A 24 -19.51 58.60 33.09
CA ILE A 24 -18.80 57.52 32.39
C ILE A 24 -19.75 56.36 32.11
N ILE A 25 -20.59 55.99 33.08
CA ILE A 25 -21.64 54.97 32.91
C ILE A 25 -22.60 55.40 31.80
N ASP A 26 -23.09 56.65 31.82
CA ASP A 26 -24.01 57.17 30.82
C ASP A 26 -23.39 57.15 29.42
N ALA A 27 -22.10 57.54 29.30
CA ALA A 27 -21.36 57.45 28.04
C ALA A 27 -21.13 56.01 27.56
N ALA A 28 -20.89 55.07 28.49
CA ALA A 28 -20.75 53.65 28.18
C ALA A 28 -22.09 53.06 27.71
N SER A 29 -23.21 53.41 28.36
CA SER A 29 -24.54 52.98 27.95
C SER A 29 -24.93 53.52 26.57
N VAL A 30 -24.60 54.78 26.26
CA VAL A 30 -24.80 55.34 24.90
C VAL A 30 -23.96 54.60 23.86
N PHE A 31 -22.73 54.21 24.19
CA PHE A 31 -21.89 53.39 23.32
C PHE A 31 -22.49 51.99 23.11
N GLU A 32 -22.91 51.30 24.18
CA GLU A 32 -23.54 49.97 24.12
C GLU A 32 -24.84 49.99 23.30
N GLU A 33 -25.67 51.02 23.43
CA GLU A 33 -26.87 51.21 22.59
C GLU A 33 -26.50 51.39 21.11
N HIS A 34 -25.50 52.23 20.82
CA HIS A 34 -25.03 52.47 19.46
C HIS A 34 -24.39 51.20 18.85
N GLU A 35 -23.65 50.42 19.64
CA GLU A 35 -23.04 49.14 19.23
C GLU A 35 -24.11 48.10 18.90
N ASN A 36 -25.12 47.95 19.77
CA ASN A 36 -26.26 47.06 19.53
C ASN A 36 -27.06 47.46 18.27
N GLN A 37 -27.29 48.75 18.07
CA GLN A 37 -27.98 49.24 16.86
C GLN A 37 -27.14 49.01 15.59
N SER A 38 -25.83 49.22 15.68
CA SER A 38 -24.89 48.97 14.58
C SER A 38 -24.84 47.47 14.21
N GLN A 39 -24.88 46.58 15.21
CA GLN A 39 -24.91 45.13 14.99
C GLN A 39 -26.19 44.68 14.27
N LYS A 40 -27.36 45.22 14.66
CA LYS A 40 -28.62 44.93 13.96
C LYS A 40 -28.60 45.37 12.50
N LEU A 41 -28.06 46.55 12.22
CA LEU A 41 -27.91 47.04 10.84
C LEU A 41 -26.93 46.18 10.03
N LEU A 42 -25.85 45.70 10.65
CA LEU A 42 -24.93 44.76 10.03
C LEU A 42 -25.63 43.46 9.64
N TYR A 43 -26.46 42.88 10.51
CA TYR A 43 -27.14 41.61 10.21
C TYR A 43 -28.14 41.75 9.07
N VAL A 44 -28.85 42.89 8.98
CA VAL A 44 -29.72 43.19 7.83
C VAL A 44 -28.91 43.30 6.52
N ALA A 45 -27.73 43.91 6.57
CA ALA A 45 -26.85 43.99 5.40
C ALA A 45 -26.34 42.61 4.98
N LEU A 46 -25.98 41.75 5.94
CA LEU A 46 -25.53 40.38 5.69
C LEU A 46 -26.66 39.50 5.14
N GLU A 47 -27.88 39.66 5.60
CA GLU A 47 -29.05 38.92 5.08
C GLU A 47 -29.30 39.26 3.60
N ARG A 48 -29.25 40.54 3.24
CA ARG A 48 -29.37 40.96 1.82
C ARG A 48 -28.23 40.44 0.96
N LEU A 49 -27.01 40.45 1.49
CA LEU A 49 -25.84 39.90 0.81
C LEU A 49 -25.93 38.39 0.63
N PHE A 50 -26.44 37.69 1.64
CA PHE A 50 -26.64 36.25 1.63
C PHE A 50 -27.64 35.83 0.57
N ALA A 51 -28.81 36.49 0.52
CA ALA A 51 -29.84 36.26 -0.48
C ALA A 51 -29.32 36.51 -1.90
N PHE A 52 -28.65 37.66 -2.13
CA PHE A 52 -28.04 37.94 -3.43
C PHE A 52 -26.99 36.88 -3.83
N GLY A 53 -26.18 36.41 -2.87
CA GLY A 53 -25.19 35.37 -3.10
C GLY A 53 -25.80 34.01 -3.45
N GLU A 54 -26.92 33.63 -2.82
CA GLU A 54 -27.63 32.38 -3.12
C GLU A 54 -28.31 32.40 -4.50
N ASP A 55 -28.78 33.57 -4.94
CA ASP A 55 -29.37 33.77 -6.26
C ASP A 55 -28.29 33.74 -7.35
N ILE A 56 -27.26 34.60 -7.25
CA ILE A 56 -26.27 34.78 -8.32
C ILE A 56 -25.36 33.55 -8.50
N ARG A 57 -25.13 32.75 -7.45
CA ARG A 57 -24.29 31.53 -7.55
C ARG A 57 -24.93 30.41 -8.38
N GLN A 58 -26.25 30.46 -8.61
CA GLN A 58 -26.95 29.49 -9.45
C GLN A 58 -26.73 29.78 -10.94
N GLU A 59 -26.30 31.00 -11.28
CA GLU A 59 -26.04 31.46 -12.64
C GLU A 59 -24.56 31.76 -12.84
N ALA A 60 -23.75 30.72 -13.04
CA ALA A 60 -22.28 30.83 -13.08
C ALA A 60 -21.75 31.88 -14.09
N GLN A 61 -22.39 32.03 -15.26
CA GLN A 61 -22.01 33.02 -16.27
C GLN A 61 -22.36 34.46 -15.84
N SER A 62 -23.52 34.66 -15.21
CA SER A 62 -23.94 35.94 -14.64
C SER A 62 -23.02 36.36 -13.49
N PHE A 63 -22.58 35.40 -12.66
CA PHE A 63 -21.63 35.66 -11.57
C PHE A 63 -20.23 36.04 -12.08
N GLU A 64 -19.72 35.35 -13.09
CA GLU A 64 -18.44 35.68 -13.72
C GLU A 64 -18.46 37.09 -14.32
N SER A 65 -19.49 37.43 -15.09
CA SER A 65 -19.67 38.77 -15.67
C SER A 65 -19.79 39.85 -14.60
N PHE A 66 -20.55 39.59 -13.53
CA PHE A 66 -20.69 40.52 -12.40
C PHE A 66 -19.36 40.82 -11.71
N LEU A 67 -18.48 39.82 -11.55
CA LEU A 67 -17.16 40.02 -10.95
C LEU A 67 -16.21 40.76 -11.89
N GLU A 68 -16.26 40.49 -13.19
CA GLU A 68 -15.49 41.22 -14.21
C GLU A 68 -15.84 42.72 -14.22
N ASP A 69 -17.13 43.06 -14.20
CA ASP A 69 -17.61 44.45 -14.14
C ASP A 69 -17.13 45.22 -12.89
N HIS A 70 -16.81 44.49 -11.82
CA HIS A 70 -16.31 45.03 -10.55
C HIS A 70 -14.80 44.81 -10.34
N ALA A 71 -14.07 44.42 -11.40
CA ALA A 71 -12.63 44.17 -11.39
C ALA A 71 -12.18 43.16 -10.31
N LYS A 72 -12.95 42.09 -10.10
CA LYS A 72 -12.65 40.99 -9.16
C LYS A 72 -12.33 39.68 -9.90
N PRO A 73 -11.24 38.97 -9.55
CA PRO A 73 -10.89 37.73 -10.22
C PRO A 73 -11.70 36.53 -9.72
N LEU A 74 -12.24 35.73 -10.65
CA LEU A 74 -12.84 34.41 -10.37
C LEU A 74 -11.76 33.31 -10.27
N ASN A 75 -10.95 33.39 -9.21
CA ASN A 75 -9.92 32.40 -8.91
C ASN A 75 -10.50 31.16 -8.19
N LYS A 76 -9.69 30.10 -8.01
CA LYS A 76 -10.10 28.86 -7.33
C LYS A 76 -10.74 29.11 -5.96
N VAL A 77 -10.20 30.06 -5.19
CA VAL A 77 -10.68 30.38 -3.83
C VAL A 77 -12.04 31.10 -3.85
N THR A 78 -12.27 31.98 -4.82
CA THR A 78 -13.57 32.63 -5.04
C THR A 78 -14.62 31.67 -5.60
N ARG A 79 -14.22 30.70 -6.43
CA ARG A 79 -15.13 29.62 -6.88
C ARG A 79 -15.57 28.70 -5.74
N GLU A 80 -14.65 28.40 -4.82
CA GLU A 80 -14.96 27.58 -3.64
C GLU A 80 -15.78 28.35 -2.59
N ASN A 81 -15.66 29.67 -2.53
CA ASN A 81 -16.47 30.52 -1.67
C ASN A 81 -16.81 31.86 -2.37
N PRO A 82 -17.97 31.95 -3.04
CA PRO A 82 -18.43 33.16 -3.73
C PRO A 82 -18.50 34.39 -2.82
N TYR A 83 -18.77 34.20 -1.53
CA TYR A 83 -18.89 35.28 -0.55
C TYR A 83 -17.55 35.99 -0.25
N ASN A 84 -16.41 35.43 -0.66
CA ASN A 84 -15.12 36.12 -0.54
C ASN A 84 -15.10 37.42 -1.37
N ALA A 85 -15.58 37.37 -2.61
CA ALA A 85 -15.64 38.54 -3.47
C ALA A 85 -16.82 39.45 -3.10
N LEU A 86 -17.98 38.87 -2.79
CA LEU A 86 -19.19 39.63 -2.46
C LEU A 86 -19.03 40.47 -1.18
N VAL A 87 -18.48 39.90 -0.10
CA VAL A 87 -18.21 40.63 1.16
C VAL A 87 -17.21 41.76 0.93
N GLU A 88 -16.20 41.55 0.08
CA GLU A 88 -15.21 42.57 -0.24
C GLU A 88 -15.82 43.77 -1.00
N LEU A 89 -16.75 43.49 -1.92
CA LEU A 89 -17.49 44.53 -2.66
C LEU A 89 -18.48 45.28 -1.77
N THR A 90 -19.19 44.58 -0.90
CA THR A 90 -20.20 45.18 0.01
C THR A 90 -19.56 46.04 1.10
N PHE A 91 -18.43 45.61 1.68
CA PHE A 91 -17.80 46.28 2.83
C PHE A 91 -16.45 46.90 2.48
N SER A 92 -16.42 47.76 1.46
CA SER A 92 -15.19 48.32 0.87
C SER A 92 -14.40 49.27 1.78
N LYS A 93 -15.02 49.90 2.79
CA LYS A 93 -14.36 50.88 3.68
C LYS A 93 -13.79 50.26 4.96
N ASN A 94 -12.47 50.38 5.15
CA ASN A 94 -11.69 50.27 6.40
C ASN A 94 -12.05 49.14 7.40
N THR A 95 -12.42 47.96 6.90
CA THR A 95 -12.57 46.74 7.70
C THR A 95 -11.38 45.82 7.49
N SER A 96 -10.95 45.12 8.55
CA SER A 96 -9.76 44.27 8.49
C SER A 96 -9.99 43.07 7.56
N LYS A 97 -8.92 42.60 6.90
CA LYS A 97 -8.99 41.39 6.06
C LYS A 97 -9.45 40.15 6.84
N SER A 98 -9.11 40.07 8.14
CA SER A 98 -9.56 38.99 9.04
C SER A 98 -11.08 38.99 9.18
N TRP A 99 -11.65 40.15 9.50
CA TRP A 99 -13.10 40.29 9.70
C TRP A 99 -13.91 39.96 8.45
N ARG A 100 -13.44 40.40 7.27
CA ARG A 100 -14.09 40.04 5.99
C ARG A 100 -14.04 38.53 5.75
N SER A 101 -12.90 37.90 6.04
CA SER A 101 -12.76 36.45 5.92
C SER A 101 -13.64 35.69 6.91
N GLU A 102 -13.83 36.19 8.12
CA GLU A 102 -14.74 35.62 9.11
C GLU A 102 -16.17 35.60 8.57
N ILE A 103 -16.64 36.74 8.07
CA ILE A 103 -17.98 36.86 7.48
C ILE A 103 -18.16 35.97 6.25
N SER A 104 -17.21 35.98 5.31
CA SER A 104 -17.31 35.14 4.12
C SER A 104 -17.39 33.65 4.46
N ASN A 105 -16.71 33.19 5.51
CA ASN A 105 -16.80 31.80 5.97
C ASN A 105 -18.13 31.50 6.69
N VAL A 106 -18.66 32.44 7.48
CA VAL A 106 -19.97 32.30 8.12
C VAL A 106 -21.09 32.24 7.09
N LEU A 107 -21.08 33.10 6.07
CA LEU A 107 -22.09 33.09 5.01
C LEU A 107 -22.00 31.80 4.17
N ARG A 108 -20.80 31.34 3.86
CA ARG A 108 -20.60 30.04 3.21
C ARG A 108 -21.16 28.90 4.05
N TYR A 109 -20.90 28.91 5.36
CA TYR A 109 -21.41 27.90 6.29
C TYR A 109 -22.93 27.89 6.34
N ALA A 110 -23.57 29.06 6.40
CA ALA A 110 -25.03 29.19 6.33
C ALA A 110 -25.60 28.63 5.02
N ALA A 111 -24.95 28.89 3.89
CA ALA A 111 -25.38 28.40 2.59
C ALA A 111 -25.24 26.88 2.43
N GLU A 112 -24.14 26.30 2.91
CA GLU A 112 -23.89 24.86 2.81
C GLU A 112 -24.72 24.04 3.81
N THR A 113 -25.02 24.61 4.98
CA THR A 113 -25.94 24.01 5.98
C THR A 113 -27.41 24.24 5.65
N LYS A 114 -27.72 25.00 4.59
CA LYS A 114 -29.08 25.28 4.10
C LYS A 114 -30.00 25.84 5.19
N VAL A 115 -29.54 26.90 5.84
CA VAL A 115 -30.33 27.62 6.86
C VAL A 115 -31.65 28.10 6.26
N THR A 116 -32.77 27.69 6.86
CA THR A 116 -34.13 28.03 6.39
C THR A 116 -34.77 29.20 7.13
N GLU A 117 -34.20 29.59 8.27
CA GLU A 117 -34.65 30.72 9.07
C GLU A 117 -33.95 32.03 8.63
N PRO A 118 -34.50 33.21 8.96
CA PRO A 118 -33.86 34.49 8.67
C PRO A 118 -32.44 34.55 9.24
N LEU A 119 -31.48 35.02 8.43
CA LEU A 119 -30.07 35.06 8.80
C LEU A 119 -29.80 35.80 10.13
N PRO A 120 -30.48 36.93 10.46
CA PRO A 120 -30.31 37.59 11.75
C PRO A 120 -30.65 36.69 12.94
N THR A 121 -31.76 35.94 12.87
CA THR A 121 -32.18 34.99 13.91
C THR A 121 -31.14 33.89 14.07
N TRP A 122 -30.69 33.30 12.96
CA TRP A 122 -29.67 32.25 12.97
C TRP A 122 -28.34 32.71 13.57
N LEU A 123 -27.95 33.97 13.31
CA LEU A 123 -26.74 34.57 13.90
C LEU A 123 -26.92 34.81 15.41
N GLU A 124 -28.07 35.32 15.85
CA GLU A 124 -28.35 35.57 17.28
C GLU A 124 -28.33 34.27 18.09
N GLU A 125 -28.99 33.22 17.62
CA GLU A 125 -28.97 31.89 18.26
C GLU A 125 -27.55 31.29 18.31
N GLY A 126 -26.72 31.62 17.32
CA GLY A 126 -25.34 31.18 17.17
C GLY A 126 -24.29 31.96 17.95
N LYS A 127 -24.68 32.81 18.92
CA LYS A 127 -23.78 33.74 19.63
C LYS A 127 -23.08 34.74 18.69
N GLY A 128 -23.78 35.17 17.65
CA GLY A 128 -23.32 36.12 16.64
C GLY A 128 -22.29 35.58 15.66
N ILE A 129 -21.70 36.48 14.88
CA ILE A 129 -20.73 36.15 13.81
C ILE A 129 -19.55 35.35 14.36
N SER A 130 -19.03 35.72 15.54
CA SER A 130 -17.87 35.03 16.16
C SER A 130 -18.19 33.59 16.55
N GLY A 131 -19.38 33.33 17.12
CA GLY A 131 -19.81 31.97 17.46
C GLY A 131 -20.02 31.10 16.22
N ARG A 132 -20.74 31.61 15.22
CA ARG A 132 -20.92 30.91 13.93
C ARG A 132 -19.62 30.76 13.15
N TYR A 133 -18.65 31.66 13.31
CA TYR A 133 -17.34 31.52 12.72
C TYR A 133 -16.55 30.37 13.38
N GLY A 134 -16.65 30.20 14.71
CA GLY A 134 -16.12 29.02 15.39
C GLY A 134 -16.68 27.72 14.83
N GLU A 135 -18.01 27.66 14.65
CA GLU A 135 -18.67 26.51 14.02
C GLU A 135 -18.24 26.31 12.56
N ALA A 136 -18.12 27.38 11.78
CA ALA A 136 -17.63 27.34 10.41
C ALA A 136 -16.17 26.86 10.34
N VAL A 137 -15.32 27.29 11.27
CA VAL A 137 -13.92 26.84 11.38
C VAL A 137 -13.85 25.35 11.72
N ASP A 138 -14.75 24.84 12.57
CA ASP A 138 -14.85 23.41 12.86
C ASP A 138 -15.40 22.61 11.67
N TYR A 139 -16.38 23.17 10.96
CA TYR A 139 -16.99 22.57 9.77
C TYR A 139 -16.02 22.51 8.58
N TYR A 140 -15.26 23.59 8.34
CA TYR A 140 -14.25 23.69 7.28
C TYR A 140 -12.85 23.22 7.71
N GLY A 141 -12.67 22.95 9.00
CA GLY A 141 -11.46 22.42 9.59
C GLY A 141 -11.10 21.09 8.96
N ARG A 142 -10.18 21.12 7.98
CA ARG A 142 -9.70 19.95 7.24
C ARG A 142 -9.37 18.80 8.21
N LYS A 143 -9.76 17.57 7.80
CA LYS A 143 -9.50 16.27 8.45
C LYS A 143 -8.11 16.11 9.10
N ALA A 144 -7.07 16.79 8.62
CA ALA A 144 -5.72 16.77 9.19
C ALA A 144 -5.60 17.41 10.59
N THR A 145 -6.34 18.48 10.88
CA THR A 145 -6.27 19.16 12.20
C THR A 145 -7.03 18.38 13.26
N GLN A 146 -8.19 17.81 12.90
CA GLN A 146 -8.92 16.86 13.75
C GLN A 146 -8.18 15.54 13.93
N LYS A 147 -7.49 15.02 12.90
CA LYS A 147 -6.62 13.83 13.00
C LYS A 147 -5.45 14.10 13.94
N ASN A 148 -4.79 15.26 13.85
CA ASN A 148 -3.70 15.64 14.75
C ASN A 148 -4.17 15.93 16.19
N GLN A 149 -5.33 16.55 16.40
CA GLN A 149 -5.90 16.73 17.74
C GLN A 149 -6.37 15.41 18.36
N ARG A 150 -6.97 14.49 17.58
CA ARG A 150 -7.34 13.15 18.05
C ARG A 150 -6.13 12.27 18.32
N LEU A 151 -5.09 12.35 17.49
CA LEU A 151 -3.81 11.67 17.70
C LEU A 151 -3.13 12.19 18.98
N ARG A 152 -3.14 13.52 19.16
CA ARG A 152 -2.59 14.19 20.36
C ARG A 152 -3.36 13.84 21.63
N SER A 153 -4.70 13.83 21.59
CA SER A 153 -5.53 13.40 22.72
C SER A 153 -5.33 11.91 23.03
N SER A 154 -5.29 11.06 21.99
CA SER A 154 -5.02 9.62 22.12
C SER A 154 -3.63 9.33 22.70
N GLN A 155 -2.62 10.13 22.34
CA GLN A 155 -1.27 10.05 22.90
C GLN A 155 -1.25 10.45 24.38
N LEU A 156 -1.97 11.51 24.77
CA LEU A 156 -2.09 11.93 26.16
C LEU A 156 -2.88 10.93 27.02
N ASP A 157 -3.95 10.34 26.48
CA ASP A 157 -4.73 9.29 27.15
C ASP A 157 -3.91 8.00 27.36
N MET A 158 -3.09 7.63 26.37
CA MET A 158 -2.16 6.51 26.47
C MET A 158 -1.08 6.74 27.53
N ILE A 159 -0.49 7.94 27.57
CA ILE A 159 0.49 8.33 28.60
C ILE A 159 -0.16 8.31 29.99
N SER A 160 -1.39 8.82 30.10
CA SER A 160 -2.16 8.81 31.35
C SER A 160 -2.44 7.37 31.82
N ALA A 161 -2.84 6.47 30.91
CA ALA A 161 -3.07 5.06 31.22
C ALA A 161 -1.78 4.30 31.63
N GLU A 162 -0.66 4.55 30.95
CA GLU A 162 0.67 3.96 31.26
C GLU A 162 1.16 4.42 32.64
N LEU A 163 0.96 5.70 32.98
CA LEU A 163 1.30 6.26 34.29
C LEU A 163 0.37 5.78 35.41
N THR A 164 -0.90 5.49 35.12
CA THR A 164 -1.86 4.97 36.12
C THR A 164 -1.56 3.51 36.50
N GLN A 165 -0.86 2.77 35.63
CA GLN A 165 -0.43 1.38 35.87
C GLN A 165 0.96 1.26 36.49
N ALA A 166 1.72 2.37 36.57
CA ALA A 166 3.03 2.39 37.19
C ALA A 166 2.91 2.27 38.73
N ARG A 167 3.79 1.46 39.33
CA ARG A 167 3.77 1.15 40.77
C ARG A 167 4.01 2.42 41.59
N ILE A 168 3.08 2.77 42.49
CA ILE A 168 3.28 3.83 43.48
C ILE A 168 4.41 3.39 44.43
N VAL A 169 5.52 4.12 44.42
CA VAL A 169 6.63 3.90 45.36
C VAL A 169 6.29 4.64 46.66
N ALA A 170 6.05 3.89 47.75
CA ALA A 170 5.70 4.46 49.06
C ALA A 170 6.91 5.01 49.84
N ALA A 171 8.12 4.90 49.29
CA ALA A 171 9.33 5.42 49.92
C ALA A 171 9.55 6.90 49.54
N PRO A 172 9.80 7.81 50.51
CA PRO A 172 10.06 9.21 50.24
C PRO A 172 11.33 9.39 49.41
N LEU A 173 11.28 10.24 48.38
CA LEU A 173 12.44 10.62 47.58
C LEU A 173 13.41 11.46 48.44
N PRO A 174 14.69 11.08 48.58
CA PRO A 174 15.63 11.82 49.41
C PRO A 174 15.85 13.25 48.88
N GLY A 175 15.68 14.26 49.74
CA GLY A 175 16.02 15.65 49.42
C GLY A 175 14.94 16.49 48.76
N VAL A 176 13.69 16.00 48.65
CA VAL A 176 12.57 16.75 48.07
C VAL A 176 11.51 17.03 49.14
N THR A 177 11.17 18.30 49.36
CA THR A 177 10.10 18.73 50.28
C THR A 177 9.03 19.44 49.46
N LEU A 178 7.81 18.89 49.43
CA LEU A 178 6.64 19.47 48.76
C LEU A 178 5.54 19.74 49.78
N ALA A 179 4.67 20.71 49.49
CA ALA A 179 3.48 20.96 50.29
C ALA A 179 2.48 19.79 50.16
N ASP A 180 1.63 19.58 51.17
CA ASP A 180 0.61 18.53 51.14
C ASP A 180 -0.35 18.71 49.95
N GLY A 181 -0.49 17.67 49.12
CA GLY A 181 -1.34 17.69 47.92
C GLY A 181 -0.93 16.66 46.86
N PHE A 182 -1.69 16.56 45.79
CA PHE A 182 -1.33 15.74 44.62
C PHE A 182 -0.43 16.55 43.68
N HIS A 183 0.74 16.00 43.34
CA HIS A 183 1.71 16.63 42.43
C HIS A 183 2.00 15.72 41.24
N ARG A 184 2.11 16.28 40.03
CA ARG A 184 2.62 15.58 38.83
C ARG A 184 4.02 16.11 38.54
N SER A 185 5.02 15.26 38.38
CA SER A 185 6.42 15.69 38.16
C SER A 185 7.14 14.78 37.16
N LEU A 186 7.93 15.38 36.27
CA LEU A 186 8.86 14.68 35.38
C LEU A 186 10.24 14.62 36.06
N LEU A 187 10.85 13.44 36.08
CA LEU A 187 12.22 13.23 36.58
C LEU A 187 13.17 13.17 35.39
N PHE A 188 14.05 14.15 35.29
CA PHE A 188 15.12 14.20 34.29
C PHE A 188 16.44 13.83 34.97
N SER A 189 17.24 12.95 34.37
CA SER A 189 18.56 12.60 34.92
C SER A 189 19.67 12.85 33.92
N GLU A 190 20.69 13.58 34.36
CA GLU A 190 21.90 13.87 33.60
C GLU A 190 23.10 13.84 34.55
N GLY A 191 24.18 13.15 34.15
CA GLY A 191 25.43 13.11 34.92
C GLY A 191 25.29 12.50 36.32
N GLY A 192 24.41 11.50 36.52
CA GLY A 192 24.23 10.82 37.81
C GLY A 192 23.45 11.62 38.86
N LYS A 193 22.85 12.75 38.47
CA LYS A 193 21.94 13.55 39.30
C LYS A 193 20.55 13.51 38.70
N THR A 194 19.54 13.58 39.57
CA THR A 194 18.12 13.56 39.17
C THR A 194 17.50 14.90 39.51
N PHE A 195 16.84 15.51 38.54
CA PHE A 195 16.20 16.82 38.61
C PHE A 195 14.68 16.65 38.51
N LEU A 196 13.96 17.32 39.40
CA LEU A 196 12.51 17.35 39.40
C LEU A 196 12.04 18.54 38.55
N VAL A 197 11.38 18.29 37.42
CA VAL A 197 10.77 19.34 36.60
C VAL A 197 9.33 19.52 37.05
N HIS A 198 9.06 20.67 37.70
CA HIS A 198 7.72 21.06 38.12
C HIS A 198 6.90 21.56 36.93
N VAL A 199 5.79 20.89 36.62
CA VAL A 199 4.74 21.44 35.76
C VAL A 199 3.72 22.12 36.69
N ARG A 200 3.46 23.42 36.49
CA ARG A 200 2.46 24.15 37.28
C ARG A 200 1.10 24.09 36.58
N GLU A 201 0.01 24.11 37.35
CA GLU A 201 -1.38 24.15 36.86
C GLU A 201 -1.71 25.34 35.92
N LYS A 202 -0.81 26.33 35.81
CA LYS A 202 -0.97 27.56 35.02
C LYS A 202 -0.14 27.57 33.73
N ASP A 203 0.62 26.53 33.45
CA ASP A 203 1.42 26.45 32.23
C ASP A 203 0.51 26.14 31.02
N ASP A 204 0.76 26.83 29.89
CA ASP A 204 -0.01 26.63 28.65
C ASP A 204 -0.02 25.13 28.27
N PRO A 205 -1.19 24.53 28.00
CA PRO A 205 -1.31 23.14 27.54
C PRO A 205 -0.35 22.77 26.41
N LYS A 206 0.01 23.70 25.52
CA LYS A 206 1.00 23.43 24.46
C LYS A 206 2.41 23.19 24.99
N THR A 207 2.78 23.82 26.11
CA THR A 207 4.09 23.68 26.74
C THR A 207 4.19 22.34 27.48
N VAL A 208 3.13 21.96 28.20
CA VAL A 208 3.02 20.66 28.89
C VAL A 208 3.03 19.50 27.89
N ASP A 209 2.26 19.63 26.79
CA ASP A 209 2.18 18.62 25.73
C ASP A 209 3.51 18.45 24.98
N LYS A 210 4.25 19.54 24.77
CA LYS A 210 5.58 19.48 24.14
C LYS A 210 6.54 18.61 24.97
N TYR A 211 6.59 18.79 26.28
CA TYR A 211 7.48 18.01 27.15
C TYR A 211 7.05 16.54 27.29
N LEU A 212 5.75 16.25 27.27
CA LEU A 212 5.23 14.87 27.26
C LEU A 212 5.53 14.14 25.94
N LEU A 213 5.44 14.85 24.81
CA LEU A 213 5.79 14.33 23.49
C LEU A 213 7.31 14.16 23.29
N GLU A 214 8.12 15.07 23.84
CA GLU A 214 9.59 14.95 23.87
C GLU A 214 10.06 13.79 24.77
N ALA A 215 9.39 13.53 25.90
CA ALA A 215 9.70 12.40 26.79
C ALA A 215 9.36 11.01 26.18
N VAL A 216 8.47 10.98 25.19
CA VAL A 216 8.11 9.76 24.43
C VAL A 216 8.89 9.65 23.11
N GLY A 217 9.74 10.64 22.80
CA GLY A 217 10.54 10.72 21.58
C GLY A 217 11.14 9.37 21.18
N SER A 218 10.90 8.98 19.91
CA SER A 218 11.33 7.74 19.24
C SER A 218 12.02 6.71 20.16
N ARG A 219 11.26 6.06 21.05
CA ARG A 219 11.79 4.94 21.85
C ARG A 219 12.34 3.91 20.87
N THR A 220 13.64 3.71 20.89
CA THR A 220 14.29 2.62 20.17
C THR A 220 14.09 1.31 20.94
N PRO A 221 14.32 0.13 20.34
CA PRO A 221 14.19 -1.14 21.06
C PRO A 221 15.11 -1.24 22.29
N LYS A 222 16.20 -0.46 22.31
CA LYS A 222 17.12 -0.34 23.46
C LYS A 222 16.50 0.41 24.65
N ASP A 223 15.44 1.18 24.41
CA ASP A 223 14.72 1.95 25.42
C ASP A 223 13.55 1.16 26.04
N HIS A 224 13.35 -0.10 25.63
CA HIS A 224 12.36 -0.98 26.24
C HIS A 224 12.72 -1.27 27.71
N PRO A 225 11.76 -1.27 28.67
CA PRO A 225 12.05 -1.47 30.10
C PRO A 225 12.80 -2.77 30.43
N LEU A 226 12.67 -3.77 29.56
CA LEU A 226 13.31 -5.08 29.70
C LEU A 226 14.60 -5.24 28.89
N ALA A 227 15.04 -4.22 28.13
CA ALA A 227 16.14 -4.34 27.17
C ALA A 227 17.48 -4.73 27.82
N ALA A 228 17.70 -4.30 29.06
CA ALA A 228 18.91 -4.64 29.83
C ALA A 228 18.92 -6.08 30.39
N ARG A 229 17.81 -6.82 30.29
CA ARG A 229 17.71 -8.17 30.86
C ARG A 229 18.38 -9.20 29.96
N PRO A 230 19.08 -10.20 30.55
CA PRO A 230 19.55 -11.36 29.79
C PRO A 230 18.41 -12.03 29.03
N LEU A 231 18.68 -12.51 27.81
CA LEU A 231 17.70 -13.09 26.89
C LEU A 231 16.58 -12.14 26.40
N TYR A 232 16.71 -10.81 26.58
CA TYR A 232 15.73 -9.87 26.02
C TYR A 232 15.50 -10.05 24.50
N PRO A 233 16.52 -10.26 23.64
CA PRO A 233 16.28 -10.53 22.21
C PRO A 233 15.41 -11.77 21.97
N LEU A 234 15.65 -12.84 22.73
CA LEU A 234 14.84 -14.06 22.70
C LEU A 234 13.41 -13.80 23.19
N TYR A 235 13.24 -13.02 24.26
CA TYR A 235 11.93 -12.59 24.75
C TYR A 235 11.18 -11.79 23.68
N ARG A 236 11.80 -10.78 23.08
CA ARG A 236 11.18 -9.98 22.01
C ARG A 236 10.76 -10.87 20.84
N ALA A 237 11.62 -11.80 20.41
CA ALA A 237 11.29 -12.72 19.33
C ALA A 237 10.08 -13.60 19.66
N ILE A 238 10.03 -14.16 20.87
CA ILE A 238 8.90 -14.98 21.34
C ILE A 238 7.64 -14.13 21.51
N ASP A 239 7.72 -12.92 22.05
CA ASP A 239 6.58 -12.02 22.21
C ASP A 239 6.03 -11.56 20.85
N LEU A 240 6.89 -11.20 19.88
CA LEU A 240 6.48 -10.89 18.52
C LEU A 240 5.79 -12.07 17.85
N ILE A 241 6.33 -13.29 17.98
CA ILE A 241 5.73 -14.48 17.36
C ILE A 241 4.43 -14.87 18.09
N ALA A 242 4.49 -15.20 19.38
CA ALA A 242 3.33 -15.67 20.13
C ALA A 242 2.26 -14.58 20.34
N GLY A 243 2.65 -13.30 20.34
CA GLY A 243 1.74 -12.17 20.46
C GLY A 243 0.97 -11.88 19.20
N THR A 244 1.52 -12.17 18.02
CA THR A 244 0.88 -11.89 16.72
C THR A 244 0.26 -13.14 16.06
N CYS A 245 0.81 -14.34 16.29
CA CYS A 245 0.33 -15.61 15.75
C CYS A 245 -0.60 -16.32 16.74
N LYS A 246 -1.85 -15.85 16.87
CA LYS A 246 -2.80 -16.46 17.81
C LYS A 246 -3.34 -17.82 17.32
N PRO A 247 -3.64 -18.76 18.24
CA PRO A 247 -4.30 -20.02 17.89
C PRO A 247 -5.67 -19.78 17.27
N SER A 248 -5.96 -20.45 16.15
CA SER A 248 -7.32 -20.44 15.57
C SER A 248 -8.26 -21.41 16.31
N ASN A 249 -7.70 -22.46 16.91
CA ASN A 249 -8.39 -23.47 17.70
C ASN A 249 -7.41 -24.08 18.73
N SER A 250 -7.89 -24.46 19.91
CA SER A 250 -7.11 -25.12 20.97
C SER A 250 -6.63 -26.53 20.60
N SER A 251 -7.20 -27.17 19.57
CA SER A 251 -6.82 -28.51 19.14
C SER A 251 -5.67 -28.55 18.12
N GLN A 252 -5.17 -27.41 17.65
CA GLN A 252 -4.09 -27.34 16.66
C GLN A 252 -2.71 -27.46 17.34
N HIS A 253 -1.82 -28.25 16.76
CA HIS A 253 -0.44 -28.31 17.22
C HIS A 253 0.35 -27.12 16.68
N GLN A 254 0.87 -26.30 17.60
CA GLN A 254 1.58 -25.06 17.29
C GLN A 254 2.86 -24.96 18.10
N VAL A 255 3.97 -24.70 17.41
CA VAL A 255 5.29 -24.63 18.02
C VAL A 255 6.10 -23.48 17.43
N ILE A 256 7.10 -23.02 18.18
CA ILE A 256 8.12 -22.07 17.69
C ILE A 256 9.42 -22.84 17.53
N ALA A 257 9.81 -23.14 16.30
CA ALA A 257 11.10 -23.74 16.01
C ALA A 257 12.23 -22.72 16.24
N ILE A 258 13.32 -23.15 16.87
CA ILE A 258 14.50 -22.34 17.21
C ILE A 258 15.79 -23.09 16.86
N TRP A 259 16.72 -22.41 16.16
CA TRP A 259 18.03 -22.98 15.80
C TRP A 259 19.04 -21.89 15.45
N ASN A 260 20.33 -22.25 15.47
CA ASN A 260 21.40 -21.40 14.93
C ASN A 260 21.69 -21.75 13.47
N GLU A 261 21.84 -20.74 12.62
CA GLU A 261 22.26 -20.88 11.23
C GLU A 261 23.29 -19.82 10.85
N MET A 262 24.00 -20.04 9.73
CA MET A 262 24.88 -19.03 9.14
C MET A 262 24.08 -18.20 8.12
N ALA A 263 23.87 -16.92 8.42
CA ALA A 263 23.28 -15.96 7.49
C ALA A 263 24.34 -14.94 7.10
N ASP A 264 24.62 -14.80 5.80
CA ASP A 264 25.63 -13.88 5.27
C ASP A 264 27.02 -13.99 5.94
N GLY A 265 27.41 -15.21 6.33
CA GLY A 265 28.68 -15.50 6.99
C GLY A 265 28.72 -15.19 8.49
N VAL A 266 27.59 -14.78 9.10
CA VAL A 266 27.47 -14.49 10.54
C VAL A 266 26.55 -15.54 11.20
N PRO A 267 26.92 -16.08 12.38
CA PRO A 267 26.04 -16.97 13.13
C PRO A 267 24.87 -16.19 13.74
N VAL A 268 23.65 -16.60 13.42
CA VAL A 268 22.39 -15.99 13.88
C VAL A 268 21.48 -17.05 14.48
N THR A 269 20.60 -16.67 15.40
CA THR A 269 19.50 -17.55 15.85
C THR A 269 18.22 -17.21 15.13
N LYS A 270 17.55 -18.22 14.61
CA LYS A 270 16.26 -18.07 13.93
C LYS A 270 15.16 -18.72 14.73
N LEU A 271 14.04 -18.01 14.84
CA LEU A 271 12.80 -18.44 15.44
C LEU A 271 11.70 -18.42 14.40
N ARG A 272 10.91 -19.48 14.31
CA ARG A 272 9.84 -19.61 13.30
C ARG A 272 8.60 -20.26 13.88
N PHE A 273 7.45 -19.64 13.66
CA PHE A 273 6.16 -20.23 13.99
C PHE A 273 5.80 -21.36 13.02
N LEU A 274 5.41 -22.52 13.57
CA LEU A 274 4.95 -23.69 12.83
C LEU A 274 3.58 -24.13 13.36
N SER A 275 2.71 -24.58 12.46
CA SER A 275 1.36 -25.03 12.78
C SER A 275 0.93 -26.19 11.90
N ASP A 276 0.09 -27.09 12.40
CA ASP A 276 -0.56 -28.14 11.60
C ASP A 276 -1.80 -27.66 10.82
N ALA A 277 -2.16 -26.38 10.96
CA ALA A 277 -3.24 -25.74 10.22
C ALA A 277 -2.86 -25.43 8.76
N TYR A 278 -3.86 -25.41 7.86
CA TYR A 278 -3.69 -25.04 6.45
C TYR A 278 -3.79 -23.54 6.18
N SER A 279 -4.22 -22.75 7.17
CA SER A 279 -4.25 -21.30 7.09
C SER A 279 -4.05 -20.74 8.48
N PHE A 280 -2.98 -19.99 8.67
CA PHE A 280 -2.64 -19.33 9.93
C PHE A 280 -1.73 -18.13 9.67
N THR A 281 -1.81 -17.16 10.57
CA THR A 281 -0.86 -16.05 10.65
C THR A 281 0.50 -16.61 11.06
N ASN A 282 1.56 -16.30 10.32
CA ASN A 282 2.89 -16.83 10.60
C ASN A 282 3.92 -15.71 10.77
N ALA A 283 4.97 -16.01 11.52
CA ALA A 283 6.05 -15.09 11.81
C ALA A 283 7.39 -15.83 11.90
N THR A 284 8.45 -15.15 11.46
CA THR A 284 9.84 -15.56 11.63
C THR A 284 10.61 -14.37 12.21
N VAL A 285 11.41 -14.62 13.24
CA VAL A 285 12.35 -13.64 13.80
C VAL A 285 13.76 -14.19 13.66
N THR A 286 14.68 -13.38 13.15
CA THR A 286 16.11 -13.71 13.09
C THR A 286 16.84 -12.76 14.03
N LEU A 287 17.45 -13.30 15.08
CA LEU A 287 18.26 -12.54 16.02
C LEU A 287 19.60 -12.16 15.39
N ALA A 288 20.08 -10.95 15.65
CA ALA A 288 21.37 -10.44 15.15
C ALA A 288 22.57 -11.30 15.60
N HIS A 289 22.43 -12.02 16.72
CA HIS A 289 23.46 -12.86 17.31
C HIS A 289 22.92 -14.25 17.62
N SER A 290 23.78 -15.26 17.48
CA SER A 290 23.45 -16.62 17.89
C SER A 290 23.41 -16.80 19.41
N LEU A 291 22.51 -17.66 19.87
CA LEU A 291 22.47 -18.18 21.22
C LEU A 291 23.49 -19.31 21.32
N ALA A 292 24.62 -19.07 21.99
CA ALA A 292 25.75 -20.01 22.07
C ALA A 292 25.35 -21.40 22.57
N GLU A 293 24.34 -21.48 23.44
CA GLU A 293 23.82 -22.73 24.00
C GLU A 293 23.19 -23.66 22.94
N LEU A 294 22.85 -23.14 21.76
CA LEU A 294 22.27 -23.90 20.64
C LEU A 294 23.30 -24.33 19.58
N ASP A 295 24.58 -23.95 19.73
CA ASP A 295 25.61 -24.23 18.72
C ASP A 295 25.82 -25.74 18.51
N GLY A 296 25.69 -26.17 17.26
CA GLY A 296 25.82 -27.58 16.86
C GLY A 296 24.74 -28.52 17.39
N LYS A 297 23.65 -27.99 17.99
CA LYS A 297 22.58 -28.80 18.57
C LYS A 297 21.44 -29.13 17.59
N GLY A 298 21.40 -28.48 16.43
CA GLY A 298 20.33 -28.67 15.43
C GLY A 298 19.07 -27.86 15.76
N GLN A 299 17.92 -28.33 15.27
CA GLN A 299 16.64 -27.62 15.40
C GLN A 299 15.83 -28.12 16.60
N TYR A 300 15.39 -27.19 17.44
CA TYR A 300 14.50 -27.42 18.58
C TYR A 300 13.18 -26.68 18.39
N ALA A 301 12.21 -26.99 19.24
CA ALA A 301 10.89 -26.38 19.26
C ALA A 301 10.49 -26.00 20.69
N PHE A 302 9.95 -24.80 20.82
CA PHE A 302 9.15 -24.34 21.96
C PHE A 302 7.69 -24.71 21.72
N GLU A 303 7.06 -25.44 22.63
CA GLU A 303 5.59 -25.55 22.60
C GLU A 303 5.00 -24.15 22.81
N LEU A 304 3.93 -23.81 22.09
CA LEU A 304 3.36 -22.45 22.16
C LEU A 304 2.94 -22.07 23.58
N GLN A 305 2.41 -23.02 24.36
CA GLN A 305 2.03 -22.79 25.76
C GLN A 305 3.24 -22.48 26.67
N ASP A 306 4.36 -23.16 26.45
CA ASP A 306 5.60 -22.89 27.17
C ASP A 306 6.12 -21.49 26.75
N ALA A 307 6.00 -21.12 25.47
CA ALA A 307 6.43 -19.82 24.96
C ALA A 307 5.59 -18.67 25.54
N GLU A 308 4.26 -18.87 25.67
CA GLU A 308 3.38 -17.95 26.39
C GLU A 308 3.73 -17.85 27.88
N THR A 309 4.08 -18.96 28.52
CA THR A 309 4.53 -18.97 29.92
C THR A 309 5.82 -18.16 30.08
N PHE A 310 6.79 -18.36 29.18
CA PHE A 310 8.01 -17.55 29.14
C PHE A 310 7.69 -16.07 28.96
N ARG A 311 6.87 -15.74 27.96
CA ARG A 311 6.44 -14.38 27.65
C ARG A 311 5.80 -13.67 28.85
N GLN A 312 4.86 -14.32 29.53
CA GLN A 312 4.17 -13.74 30.69
C GLN A 312 5.11 -13.59 31.89
N ARG A 313 5.97 -14.58 32.15
CA ARG A 313 6.84 -14.59 33.32
C ARG A 313 8.10 -13.73 33.16
N PHE A 314 8.59 -13.52 31.94
CA PHE A 314 9.77 -12.68 31.68
C PHE A 314 9.61 -11.22 32.13
N GLN A 315 8.37 -10.74 32.24
CA GLN A 315 8.05 -9.41 32.77
C GLN A 315 8.26 -9.28 34.30
N HIS A 316 8.37 -10.40 35.03
CA HIS A 316 8.62 -10.41 36.47
C HIS A 316 10.11 -10.25 36.78
N ASP A 317 10.50 -9.87 37.99
CA ASP A 317 11.90 -9.58 38.39
C ASP A 317 12.83 -10.81 38.51
N HIS A 318 12.58 -11.86 37.73
CA HIS A 318 13.42 -13.05 37.66
C HIS A 318 14.40 -12.97 36.50
N LYS A 319 15.63 -13.46 36.70
CA LYS A 319 16.62 -13.61 35.63
C LYS A 319 16.39 -14.93 34.91
N TRP A 320 16.38 -14.86 33.58
CA TRP A 320 16.22 -16.01 32.72
C TRP A 320 17.55 -16.40 32.07
N ARG A 321 17.76 -17.71 31.87
CA ARG A 321 18.92 -18.26 31.15
C ARG A 321 18.55 -19.53 30.39
N ILE A 322 19.37 -19.89 29.40
CA ILE A 322 19.28 -21.19 28.74
C ILE A 322 20.18 -22.16 29.51
N LEU A 323 19.61 -23.32 29.86
CA LEU A 323 20.29 -24.40 30.57
C LEU A 323 20.38 -25.61 29.64
N VAL A 324 21.60 -26.10 29.42
CA VAL A 324 21.87 -27.36 28.71
C VAL A 324 22.36 -28.37 29.74
N ASP A 325 21.58 -29.41 29.98
CA ASP A 325 21.94 -30.48 30.92
C ASP A 325 21.51 -31.86 30.39
N THR A 326 21.60 -32.89 31.23
CA THR A 326 21.24 -34.28 30.87
C THR A 326 19.76 -34.46 30.52
N LYS A 327 18.89 -33.51 30.87
CA LYS A 327 17.47 -33.52 30.53
C LYS A 327 17.18 -32.78 29.21
N GLY A 328 18.20 -32.23 28.56
CA GLY A 328 18.10 -31.50 27.29
C GLY A 328 18.34 -30.01 27.44
N ILE A 329 17.77 -29.23 26.52
CA ILE A 329 17.88 -27.76 26.53
C ILE A 329 16.60 -27.19 27.14
N SER A 330 16.73 -26.26 28.09
CA SER A 330 15.59 -25.63 28.75
C SER A 330 15.81 -24.15 28.99
N VAL A 331 14.74 -23.36 28.96
CA VAL A 331 14.74 -21.97 29.42
C VAL A 331 14.25 -21.95 30.87
N VAL A 332 15.08 -21.42 31.77
CA VAL A 332 14.85 -21.45 33.22
C VAL A 332 14.94 -20.05 33.83
N ASP A 333 14.12 -19.82 34.86
CA ASP A 333 14.23 -18.62 35.71
C ASP A 333 15.01 -18.90 37.01
N ASP A 334 15.30 -17.86 37.77
CA ASP A 334 15.93 -17.92 39.09
C ASP A 334 14.92 -17.76 40.25
N ALA A 335 13.63 -17.99 39.99
CA ALA A 335 12.61 -17.92 41.02
C ALA A 335 12.79 -19.03 42.07
N LYS A 336 12.29 -18.82 43.30
CA LYS A 336 12.31 -19.84 44.38
C LYS A 336 11.69 -21.18 43.93
N SER A 337 10.60 -21.09 43.17
CA SER A 337 10.00 -22.23 42.46
C SER A 337 10.39 -22.11 40.99
N GLN A 338 11.59 -22.57 40.64
CA GLN A 338 12.17 -22.40 39.32
C GLN A 338 11.22 -22.92 38.22
N SER A 339 10.90 -22.07 37.26
CA SER A 339 10.26 -22.50 36.02
C SER A 339 11.28 -23.22 35.14
N ARG A 340 10.86 -24.33 34.54
CA ARG A 340 11.68 -25.04 33.56
C ARG A 340 10.88 -25.35 32.31
N LEU A 341 11.16 -24.62 31.24
CA LEU A 341 10.49 -24.73 29.95
C LEU A 341 11.40 -25.49 28.98
N THR A 342 11.02 -26.71 28.61
CA THR A 342 11.94 -27.62 27.89
C THR A 342 11.79 -27.49 26.38
N LEU A 343 12.90 -27.23 25.69
CA LEU A 343 12.97 -27.25 24.24
C LEU A 343 13.05 -28.69 23.74
N ARG A 344 12.12 -29.09 22.87
CA ARG A 344 12.07 -30.45 22.30
C ARG A 344 12.75 -30.48 20.93
N PRO A 345 13.49 -31.54 20.57
CA PRO A 345 14.04 -31.67 19.22
C PRO A 345 12.93 -31.62 18.17
N ILE A 346 13.15 -30.93 17.04
CA ILE A 346 12.14 -30.82 15.98
C ILE A 346 11.76 -32.19 15.40
N ALA A 347 12.68 -33.17 15.48
CA ALA A 347 12.46 -34.55 15.09
C ALA A 347 11.25 -35.20 15.78
N ALA A 348 10.93 -34.78 17.01
CA ALA A 348 9.75 -35.25 17.75
C ALA A 348 8.42 -34.86 17.08
N TYR A 349 8.44 -33.96 16.10
CA TYR A 349 7.25 -33.42 15.43
C TYR A 349 7.14 -33.83 13.95
N LEU A 350 8.05 -34.65 13.42
CA LEU A 350 8.04 -35.05 12.00
C LEU A 350 6.73 -35.75 11.57
N GLY A 351 6.04 -36.44 12.49
CA GLY A 351 4.74 -37.08 12.23
C GLY A 351 3.52 -36.13 12.29
N LYS A 352 3.70 -34.85 12.67
CA LYS A 352 2.60 -33.91 12.96
C LYS A 352 2.16 -33.06 11.77
N LYS A 353 2.75 -33.26 10.57
CA LYS A 353 2.41 -32.51 9.34
C LYS A 353 2.45 -30.99 9.55
N LEU A 354 3.50 -30.51 10.23
CA LEU A 354 3.70 -29.09 10.49
C LEU A 354 3.89 -28.32 9.16
N ARG A 355 3.47 -27.07 9.16
CA ARG A 355 3.59 -26.11 8.06
C ARG A 355 4.29 -24.85 8.52
N GLN A 356 4.90 -24.16 7.57
CA GLN A 356 5.59 -22.88 7.75
C GLN A 356 5.02 -21.83 6.78
N GLY A 357 5.31 -20.55 7.02
CA GLY A 357 4.99 -19.48 6.07
C GLY A 357 5.63 -19.71 4.69
N SER A 358 4.85 -19.53 3.63
CA SER A 358 5.36 -19.59 2.26
C SER A 358 6.05 -18.27 1.87
N LYS A 359 7.05 -18.34 0.99
CA LYS A 359 7.61 -17.13 0.37
C LYS A 359 6.64 -16.60 -0.68
N LEU A 360 6.12 -15.40 -0.45
CA LEU A 360 5.15 -14.75 -1.33
C LEU A 360 5.86 -14.12 -2.54
N GLY A 361 5.25 -14.25 -3.72
CA GLY A 361 5.89 -13.95 -5.00
C GLY A 361 6.02 -12.47 -5.34
N LEU A 362 4.94 -11.69 -5.18
CA LEU A 362 4.89 -10.29 -5.59
C LEU A 362 4.70 -9.35 -4.38
N ARG A 363 5.76 -8.63 -4.01
CA ARG A 363 5.71 -7.58 -2.98
C ARG A 363 5.17 -6.31 -3.61
N THR A 364 3.99 -5.83 -3.21
CA THR A 364 3.39 -4.61 -3.75
C THR A 364 2.97 -3.67 -2.63
N ARG A 365 2.66 -2.41 -2.97
CA ARG A 365 2.03 -1.45 -2.04
C ARG A 365 2.81 -1.37 -0.72
N HIS A 366 4.09 -1.03 -0.83
CA HIS A 366 4.97 -0.86 0.32
C HIS A 366 4.44 0.23 1.24
N PHE A 367 4.53 -0.01 2.54
CA PHE A 367 4.06 0.90 3.57
C PHE A 367 5.00 0.88 4.77
N GLN A 368 4.87 1.91 5.60
CA GLN A 368 5.33 1.91 6.98
C GLN A 368 4.11 1.80 7.90
N ALA A 369 4.11 0.77 8.75
CA ALA A 369 3.15 0.66 9.84
C ALA A 369 3.67 1.50 11.00
N THR A 370 3.09 2.68 11.21
CA THR A 370 3.62 3.63 12.18
C THR A 370 3.33 3.17 13.61
N CYS A 371 4.33 3.24 14.48
CA CYS A 371 4.22 2.87 15.89
C CYS A 371 3.07 3.64 16.57
N ILE A 372 2.98 4.95 16.30
CA ILE A 372 1.92 5.81 16.81
C ILE A 372 0.56 5.38 16.25
N GLY A 373 0.45 5.17 14.94
CA GLY A 373 -0.79 4.78 14.31
C GLY A 373 -1.30 3.42 14.80
N MET A 374 -0.41 2.46 15.03
CA MET A 374 -0.74 1.15 15.62
C MET A 374 -1.27 1.29 17.05
N LYS A 375 -0.63 2.10 17.91
CA LYS A 375 -1.09 2.34 19.30
C LYS A 375 -2.48 2.98 19.33
N THR A 376 -2.67 4.04 18.56
CA THR A 376 -3.96 4.73 18.44
C THR A 376 -5.02 3.77 17.90
N SER A 377 -4.69 2.96 16.89
CA SER A 377 -5.64 2.00 16.31
C SER A 377 -6.05 0.89 17.30
N ALA A 378 -5.11 0.36 18.08
CA ALA A 378 -5.39 -0.61 19.13
C ALA A 378 -6.31 -0.02 20.23
N SER A 379 -6.02 1.19 20.71
CA SER A 379 -6.83 1.89 21.72
C SER A 379 -8.24 2.19 21.22
N ASN A 380 -8.37 2.71 19.99
CA ASN A 380 -9.66 2.98 19.36
C ASN A 380 -10.50 1.71 19.22
N LEU A 381 -9.88 0.59 18.86
CA LEU A 381 -10.58 -0.69 18.74
C LEU A 381 -11.05 -1.21 20.09
N GLU A 382 -10.24 -1.10 21.14
CA GLU A 382 -10.62 -1.50 22.51
C GLU A 382 -11.81 -0.65 23.01
N MET A 383 -11.78 0.66 22.79
CA MET A 383 -12.89 1.57 23.13
C MET A 383 -14.16 1.24 22.34
N ALA A 384 -14.06 1.07 21.01
CA ALA A 384 -15.19 0.68 20.17
C ALA A 384 -15.78 -0.65 20.60
N THR A 385 -14.94 -1.62 20.95
CA THR A 385 -15.36 -2.94 21.46
C THR A 385 -16.09 -2.82 22.79
N ALA A 386 -15.60 -1.99 23.71
CA ALA A 386 -16.25 -1.77 25.01
C ALA A 386 -17.61 -1.09 24.85
N LEU A 387 -17.70 -0.05 24.01
CA LEU A 387 -18.96 0.65 23.71
C LEU A 387 -19.96 -0.28 23.03
N PHE A 388 -19.52 -1.10 22.08
CA PHE A 388 -20.36 -2.09 21.41
C PHE A 388 -20.90 -3.14 22.39
N LYS A 389 -20.05 -3.70 23.26
CA LYS A 389 -20.49 -4.65 24.30
C LYS A 389 -21.52 -4.03 25.24
N ARG A 390 -21.33 -2.76 25.63
CA ARG A 390 -22.27 -2.02 26.47
C ARG A 390 -23.61 -1.80 25.77
N ALA A 391 -23.59 -1.42 24.50
CA ALA A 391 -24.80 -1.24 23.69
C ALA A 391 -25.55 -2.57 23.48
N ASN A 392 -24.84 -3.66 23.16
CA ASN A 392 -25.42 -5.00 23.01
C ASN A 392 -26.03 -5.52 24.32
N GLY A 393 -25.39 -5.26 25.46
CA GLY A 393 -25.93 -5.64 26.76
C GLY A 393 -27.26 -4.95 27.12
N ALA A 394 -27.59 -3.84 26.45
CA ALA A 394 -28.84 -3.10 26.62
C ALA A 394 -29.94 -3.50 25.61
N GLN A 395 -29.64 -4.39 24.66
CA GLN A 395 -30.58 -4.82 23.62
C GLN A 395 -31.20 -6.19 23.94
N LEU A 396 -32.46 -6.38 23.51
CA LEU A 396 -33.19 -7.66 23.62
C LEU A 396 -32.59 -8.76 22.72
N THR A 397 -31.87 -8.39 21.67
CA THR A 397 -31.19 -9.30 20.74
C THR A 397 -29.82 -8.71 20.42
N ALA A 398 -28.74 -9.44 20.73
CA ALA A 398 -27.38 -8.92 20.57
C ALA A 398 -26.91 -9.00 19.12
N ASP A 399 -26.37 -7.90 18.59
CA ASP A 399 -25.74 -7.88 17.27
C ASP A 399 -24.41 -8.68 17.28
N PRO A 400 -24.08 -9.41 16.21
CA PRO A 400 -22.83 -10.16 16.14
C PRO A 400 -21.61 -9.22 16.10
N THR A 401 -20.57 -9.54 16.87
CA THR A 401 -19.31 -8.76 16.86
C THR A 401 -18.61 -8.91 15.51
N PRO A 402 -18.14 -7.80 14.90
CA PRO A 402 -17.38 -7.88 13.66
C PRO A 402 -16.12 -8.72 13.81
N LYS A 403 -15.81 -9.53 12.80
CA LYS A 403 -14.61 -10.41 12.78
C LYS A 403 -13.55 -9.97 11.76
N ARG A 404 -13.87 -8.96 10.96
CA ARG A 404 -13.13 -8.55 9.77
C ARG A 404 -13.16 -7.04 9.60
N ILE A 405 -12.12 -6.52 8.97
CA ILE A 405 -11.94 -5.10 8.72
C ILE A 405 -11.59 -4.91 7.24
N GLN A 406 -12.18 -3.89 6.62
CA GLN A 406 -12.12 -3.64 5.18
C GLN A 406 -11.14 -2.53 4.85
N TRP A 407 -10.66 -2.52 3.62
CA TRP A 407 -9.91 -1.38 3.08
C TRP A 407 -10.88 -0.23 2.74
N LEU A 408 -10.61 0.95 3.28
CA LEU A 408 -11.36 2.17 3.04
C LEU A 408 -10.50 3.12 2.19
N LEU A 409 -11.11 3.73 1.17
CA LEU A 409 -10.52 4.85 0.44
C LEU A 409 -11.01 6.15 1.07
N ASP A 410 -10.13 6.84 1.80
CA ASP A 410 -10.36 8.24 2.19
C ASP A 410 -9.55 9.15 1.25
N GLY A 411 -10.17 9.51 0.12
CA GLY A 411 -9.54 10.29 -0.93
C GLY A 411 -8.32 9.59 -1.54
N ALA A 412 -7.13 10.10 -1.22
CA ALA A 412 -5.84 9.62 -1.72
C ALA A 412 -5.21 8.52 -0.85
N MET A 413 -5.69 8.32 0.39
CA MET A 413 -5.09 7.43 1.37
C MET A 413 -5.92 6.17 1.55
N LEU A 414 -5.23 5.04 1.60
CA LEU A 414 -5.83 3.74 1.90
C LEU A 414 -5.74 3.50 3.41
N GLU A 415 -6.89 3.36 4.06
CA GLU A 415 -7.00 3.05 5.48
C GLU A 415 -7.72 1.71 5.66
N VAL A 416 -7.79 1.19 6.89
CA VAL A 416 -8.65 0.05 7.21
C VAL A 416 -9.76 0.49 8.14
N GLY A 417 -10.95 -0.09 8.02
CA GLY A 417 -12.09 0.27 8.86
C GLY A 417 -13.36 -0.52 8.54
N PHE A 418 -14.50 -0.01 9.02
CA PHE A 418 -15.80 -0.64 8.84
C PHE A 418 -16.73 0.22 7.99
N THR A 419 -17.26 -0.34 6.89
CA THR A 419 -18.19 0.39 6.00
C THR A 419 -19.64 0.41 6.51
N SER A 420 -20.11 -0.66 7.17
CA SER A 420 -21.54 -0.81 7.47
C SER A 420 -21.89 -1.59 8.75
N ALA A 421 -20.92 -1.97 9.57
CA ALA A 421 -21.18 -2.68 10.81
C ALA A 421 -21.85 -1.76 11.86
N LYS A 422 -23.09 -2.07 12.27
CA LYS A 422 -23.82 -1.31 13.31
C LYS A 422 -22.96 -1.16 14.57
N GLY A 423 -22.78 0.08 15.05
CA GLY A 423 -21.92 0.40 16.19
C GLY A 423 -20.42 0.55 15.88
N TYR A 424 -19.96 0.17 14.69
CA TYR A 424 -18.58 0.35 14.21
C TYR A 424 -18.47 1.15 12.91
N SER A 425 -19.60 1.44 12.25
CA SER A 425 -19.67 2.09 10.94
C SER A 425 -18.98 3.46 10.96
N GLY A 426 -18.13 3.71 9.96
CA GLY A 426 -17.39 4.97 9.82
C GLY A 426 -16.13 5.08 10.67
N LEU A 427 -15.75 4.04 11.42
CA LEU A 427 -14.46 3.98 12.11
C LEU A 427 -13.35 3.59 11.12
N SER A 428 -12.32 4.43 11.02
CA SER A 428 -11.08 4.14 10.30
C SER A 428 -9.89 4.07 11.27
N TYR A 429 -8.89 3.26 10.89
CA TYR A 429 -7.71 2.96 11.69
C TYR A 429 -6.45 3.32 10.87
N PRO A 430 -5.94 4.56 11.01
CA PRO A 430 -4.85 5.07 10.20
C PRO A 430 -3.50 4.66 10.79
N PHE A 431 -3.08 3.41 10.56
CA PHE A 431 -1.77 2.92 11.01
C PHE A 431 -0.75 2.69 9.89
N LEU A 432 -1.15 2.90 8.64
CA LEU A 432 -0.33 2.64 7.45
C LEU A 432 -0.01 3.94 6.74
N GLU A 433 1.26 4.16 6.44
CA GLU A 433 1.76 5.21 5.56
C GLU A 433 2.36 4.58 4.32
N PHE A 434 1.68 4.73 3.19
CA PHE A 434 2.15 4.16 1.92
C PHE A 434 3.24 5.03 1.30
N THR A 435 4.29 4.41 0.79
CA THR A 435 5.45 5.12 0.21
C THR A 435 5.14 5.77 -1.15
N ALA A 436 4.02 5.45 -1.78
CA ALA A 436 3.55 6.01 -3.04
C ALA A 436 2.02 5.97 -3.11
N HIS A 437 1.42 6.70 -4.06
CA HIS A 437 -0.02 6.63 -4.32
C HIS A 437 -0.43 5.18 -4.62
N THR A 438 -1.31 4.64 -3.78
CA THR A 438 -1.68 3.23 -3.81
C THR A 438 -2.94 3.04 -4.66
N ALA A 439 -2.88 2.14 -5.66
CA ALA A 439 -4.07 1.66 -6.34
C ALA A 439 -5.01 0.95 -5.33
N ALA A 440 -6.32 1.04 -5.56
CA ALA A 440 -7.33 0.37 -4.73
C ALA A 440 -6.97 -1.11 -4.50
N ILE A 441 -7.14 -1.56 -3.26
CA ILE A 441 -7.14 -2.99 -2.94
C ILE A 441 -8.55 -3.52 -3.19
N ASP A 442 -8.67 -4.74 -3.70
CA ASP A 442 -9.97 -5.40 -3.87
C ASP A 442 -10.78 -5.31 -2.56
N PRO A 443 -11.98 -4.72 -2.56
CA PRO A 443 -12.82 -4.64 -1.37
C PRO A 443 -13.14 -5.99 -0.73
N GLN A 444 -13.03 -7.09 -1.48
CA GLN A 444 -13.25 -8.45 -0.98
C GLN A 444 -12.04 -9.04 -0.23
N MET A 445 -10.87 -8.39 -0.33
CA MET A 445 -9.64 -8.79 0.38
C MET A 445 -9.59 -8.13 1.75
N GLU A 446 -10.32 -8.68 2.71
CA GLU A 446 -10.44 -8.12 4.05
C GLU A 446 -9.33 -8.63 4.97
N LEU A 447 -9.11 -7.95 6.10
CA LEU A 447 -8.19 -8.42 7.14
C LEU A 447 -8.98 -9.05 8.29
N SER A 448 -8.43 -10.09 8.91
CA SER A 448 -8.98 -10.56 10.17
C SER A 448 -8.76 -9.52 11.27
N LEU A 449 -9.85 -9.11 11.91
CA LEU A 449 -9.79 -8.12 13.00
C LEU A 449 -8.96 -8.65 14.18
N ALA A 450 -9.04 -9.95 14.46
CA ALA A 450 -8.29 -10.59 15.54
C ALA A 450 -6.77 -10.57 15.29
N ASP A 451 -6.36 -10.88 14.06
CA ASP A 451 -4.95 -10.91 13.67
C ASP A 451 -4.35 -9.50 13.67
N ILE A 452 -5.04 -8.53 13.08
CA ILE A 452 -4.53 -7.15 13.01
C ILE A 452 -4.50 -6.46 14.38
N ALA A 453 -5.49 -6.72 15.24
CA ALA A 453 -5.49 -6.20 16.61
C ALA A 453 -4.33 -6.78 17.44
N ALA A 454 -4.05 -8.07 17.28
CA ALA A 454 -2.91 -8.72 17.92
C ALA A 454 -1.58 -8.15 17.42
N PHE A 455 -1.49 -7.87 16.12
CA PHE A 455 -0.35 -7.19 15.50
C PHE A 455 -0.14 -5.80 16.09
N TRP A 456 -1.15 -4.91 16.05
CA TRP A 456 -1.02 -3.55 16.58
C TRP A 456 -0.57 -3.51 18.03
N LYS A 457 -1.17 -4.35 18.88
CA LYS A 457 -0.86 -4.40 20.32
C LYS A 457 0.56 -4.88 20.61
N THR A 458 1.00 -5.90 19.89
CA THR A 458 2.31 -6.53 20.13
C THR A 458 3.44 -5.72 19.50
N ALA A 459 3.32 -5.43 18.21
CA ALA A 459 4.38 -4.80 17.43
C ALA A 459 4.73 -3.38 17.91
N SER A 460 3.72 -2.60 18.31
CA SER A 460 3.93 -1.22 18.75
C SER A 460 4.62 -1.07 20.11
N SER A 461 4.74 -2.15 20.89
CA SER A 461 5.47 -2.13 22.16
C SER A 461 6.98 -1.91 21.99
N TYR A 462 7.52 -2.12 20.79
CA TYR A 462 8.95 -2.03 20.47
C TYR A 462 9.39 -0.70 19.87
N GLY A 463 8.48 0.27 19.74
CA GLY A 463 8.83 1.68 19.54
C GLY A 463 9.27 2.08 18.13
N GLU A 464 9.39 1.14 17.18
CA GLU A 464 9.77 1.43 15.79
C GLU A 464 8.59 1.39 14.82
N ASP A 465 8.67 2.20 13.76
CA ASP A 465 7.82 2.07 12.58
C ASP A 465 8.28 0.87 11.75
N LEU A 466 7.34 0.02 11.35
CA LEU A 466 7.67 -1.26 10.72
C LEU A 466 7.47 -1.19 9.20
N ALA A 467 8.51 -1.54 8.44
CA ALA A 467 8.40 -1.68 7.00
C ALA A 467 7.57 -2.90 6.61
N GLY A 468 6.62 -2.71 5.71
CA GLY A 468 5.73 -3.76 5.25
C GLY A 468 5.29 -3.58 3.79
N TYR A 469 4.51 -4.54 3.33
CA TYR A 469 3.95 -4.58 1.98
C TYR A 469 2.68 -5.42 1.95
N ILE A 470 1.88 -5.25 0.90
CA ILE A 470 0.76 -6.12 0.59
C ILE A 470 1.21 -7.07 -0.52
N ALA A 471 1.21 -8.37 -0.24
CA ALA A 471 1.43 -9.37 -1.28
C ALA A 471 0.18 -9.41 -2.18
N ASN A 472 0.33 -9.06 -3.45
CA ASN A 472 -0.78 -9.01 -4.40
C ASN A 472 -0.69 -10.20 -5.35
N SER A 473 -1.72 -11.04 -5.32
CA SER A 473 -1.83 -12.23 -6.14
C SER A 473 -3.31 -12.59 -6.33
N ASP A 474 -3.60 -13.32 -7.42
CA ASP A 474 -4.90 -13.88 -7.78
C ASP A 474 -5.40 -14.83 -6.67
N VAL A 475 -6.00 -14.25 -5.63
CA VAL A 475 -6.81 -14.87 -4.56
C VAL A 475 -6.10 -15.89 -3.65
N ALA A 476 -5.04 -16.60 -4.08
CA ALA A 476 -4.49 -17.74 -3.35
C ALA A 476 -3.47 -17.37 -2.25
N ASP A 477 -2.60 -16.38 -2.46
CA ASP A 477 -1.49 -16.03 -1.55
C ASP A 477 -1.43 -14.54 -1.21
N ALA A 478 -2.54 -13.80 -1.36
CA ALA A 478 -2.62 -12.42 -0.91
C ALA A 478 -2.51 -12.34 0.62
N ALA A 479 -1.69 -11.41 1.10
CA ALA A 479 -1.35 -11.31 2.51
C ALA A 479 -0.92 -9.92 2.94
N PHE A 480 -1.18 -9.57 4.19
CA PHE A 480 -0.60 -8.43 4.86
C PHE A 480 0.76 -8.83 5.44
N CYS A 481 1.83 -8.14 5.03
CA CYS A 481 3.19 -8.56 5.33
C CYS A 481 4.01 -7.46 6.00
N ILE A 482 4.85 -7.85 6.97
CA ILE A 482 5.94 -7.05 7.53
C ILE A 482 7.26 -7.74 7.19
N ASP A 483 8.24 -6.96 6.76
CA ASP A 483 9.62 -7.39 6.55
C ASP A 483 10.50 -6.25 7.03
N HIS A 484 10.80 -6.27 8.33
CA HIS A 484 11.43 -5.16 9.03
C HIS A 484 12.73 -5.60 9.70
N SER A 485 13.76 -4.75 9.66
CA SER A 485 15.00 -4.93 10.42
C SER A 485 15.05 -3.86 11.51
N PHE A 486 15.05 -4.29 12.77
CA PHE A 486 15.17 -3.42 13.93
C PHE A 486 16.56 -2.77 13.97
N LYS A 487 16.67 -1.62 14.62
CA LYS A 487 17.95 -0.87 14.73
C LYS A 487 19.08 -1.64 15.39
N ASP A 488 18.77 -2.63 16.22
CA ASP A 488 19.75 -3.51 16.86
C ASP A 488 20.13 -4.75 16.04
N GLY A 489 19.60 -4.86 14.81
CA GLY A 489 19.99 -5.87 13.82
C GLY A 489 19.05 -7.08 13.74
N ASP A 490 18.10 -7.24 14.68
CA ASP A 490 17.11 -8.31 14.59
C ASP A 490 16.17 -8.08 13.40
N ARG A 491 15.78 -9.14 12.71
CA ARG A 491 14.83 -9.08 11.59
C ARG A 491 13.53 -9.76 11.93
N PHE A 492 12.41 -9.11 11.65
CA PHE A 492 11.06 -9.61 11.85
C PHE A 492 10.31 -9.70 10.53
N GLU A 493 9.89 -10.92 10.20
CA GLU A 493 9.04 -11.25 9.06
C GLU A 493 7.69 -11.72 9.60
N TYR A 494 6.60 -11.08 9.21
CA TYR A 494 5.23 -11.45 9.60
C TYR A 494 4.33 -11.49 8.38
N VAL A 495 3.47 -12.51 8.31
CA VAL A 495 2.55 -12.74 7.20
C VAL A 495 1.18 -13.11 7.76
N SER A 496 0.20 -12.26 7.49
CA SER A 496 -1.21 -12.48 7.84
C SER A 496 -2.03 -12.75 6.58
N PRO A 497 -2.74 -13.89 6.49
CA PRO A 497 -3.58 -14.18 5.32
C PRO A 497 -4.76 -13.20 5.22
N MET A 498 -5.13 -12.85 3.98
CA MET A 498 -6.36 -12.10 3.71
C MET A 498 -7.59 -12.99 3.91
N VAL A 499 -8.70 -12.37 4.29
CA VAL A 499 -10.02 -13.00 4.40
C VAL A 499 -10.78 -12.77 3.09
N LEU A 500 -11.24 -13.86 2.47
CA LEU A 500 -11.97 -13.89 1.21
C LEU A 500 -13.48 -13.84 1.48
N GLY A 501 -14.04 -12.63 1.48
CA GLY A 501 -15.49 -12.42 1.57
C GLY A 501 -16.17 -12.92 2.87
N VAL A 502 -17.45 -13.27 2.77
CA VAL A 502 -18.32 -13.48 3.95
C VAL A 502 -18.05 -14.80 4.68
N SER A 503 -17.44 -15.79 4.02
CA SER A 503 -17.26 -17.16 4.53
C SER A 503 -16.11 -17.31 5.56
N MET A 504 -15.37 -16.24 5.85
CA MET A 504 -14.12 -16.28 6.64
C MET A 504 -13.04 -17.21 6.05
N ALA A 505 -13.18 -17.64 4.79
CA ALA A 505 -12.13 -18.33 4.07
C ALA A 505 -10.90 -17.43 4.02
N ARG A 506 -9.72 -18.02 4.19
CA ARG A 506 -8.45 -17.30 4.24
C ARG A 506 -7.58 -17.74 3.09
N THR A 507 -6.78 -16.83 2.58
CA THR A 507 -5.74 -17.14 1.59
C THR A 507 -4.72 -18.12 2.18
N GLN A 508 -4.15 -18.98 1.34
CA GLN A 508 -3.20 -20.00 1.76
C GLN A 508 -1.77 -19.46 1.66
N VAL A 509 -1.25 -18.98 2.79
CA VAL A 509 0.08 -18.36 2.91
C VAL A 509 1.10 -19.26 3.60
N CYS A 510 0.90 -20.58 3.52
CA CYS A 510 1.77 -21.57 4.14
C CYS A 510 2.18 -22.70 3.18
N GLU A 511 3.30 -23.34 3.48
CA GLU A 511 3.83 -24.53 2.80
C GLU A 511 4.21 -25.61 3.83
N ASP A 512 4.38 -26.86 3.39
CA ASP A 512 4.78 -27.94 4.28
C ASP A 512 6.20 -27.70 4.84
N PHE A 513 6.36 -27.90 6.15
CA PHE A 513 7.64 -27.73 6.81
C PHE A 513 8.53 -28.95 6.55
N SER A 514 9.74 -28.71 6.06
CA SER A 514 10.81 -29.70 5.97
C SER A 514 11.92 -29.33 6.95
N ALA A 515 12.20 -30.22 7.91
CA ALA A 515 13.32 -30.03 8.82
C ALA A 515 14.63 -30.04 8.04
N ALA A 516 15.56 -29.13 8.38
CA ALA A 516 16.88 -29.15 7.75
C ALA A 516 17.63 -30.42 8.18
N PRO A 517 18.38 -31.08 7.29
CA PRO A 517 19.25 -32.19 7.67
C PRO A 517 20.26 -31.70 8.71
N THR A 518 20.47 -32.51 9.75
CA THR A 518 21.41 -32.20 10.84
C THR A 518 22.81 -32.01 10.25
N PRO A 519 23.52 -30.90 10.52
CA PRO A 519 24.88 -30.74 10.02
C PRO A 519 25.78 -31.85 10.58
N PRO A 520 26.63 -32.50 9.76
CA PRO A 520 27.64 -33.40 10.28
C PRO A 520 28.64 -32.64 11.18
N PRO A 521 29.23 -33.28 12.19
CA PRO A 521 30.23 -32.64 13.06
C PRO A 521 31.43 -32.14 12.23
N PRO A 522 32.03 -31.00 12.60
CA PRO A 522 33.07 -30.38 11.79
C PRO A 522 34.32 -31.29 11.74
N PRO A 523 34.84 -31.63 10.56
CA PRO A 523 36.08 -32.38 10.45
C PRO A 523 37.29 -31.48 10.78
N ALA A 524 38.29 -32.08 11.43
CA ALA A 524 39.57 -31.45 11.70
C ALA A 524 40.28 -31.06 10.39
N ARG A 525 40.89 -29.86 10.37
CA ARG A 525 41.65 -29.32 9.22
C ARG A 525 42.78 -30.28 8.82
N PRO A 526 43.01 -30.42 7.50
CA PRO A 526 44.30 -30.00 6.97
C PRO A 526 44.22 -29.17 5.69
N SER A 527 45.35 -28.52 5.43
CA SER A 527 45.69 -27.57 4.36
C SER A 527 45.59 -28.11 2.93
N GLY A 528 45.17 -27.25 1.98
CA GLY A 528 45.58 -27.37 0.57
C GLY A 528 44.55 -26.94 -0.48
N SER A 529 44.88 -25.87 -1.21
CA SER A 529 44.48 -25.48 -2.58
C SER A 529 43.00 -25.24 -3.00
N LYS A 530 42.78 -24.00 -3.46
CA LYS A 530 41.81 -23.42 -4.41
C LYS A 530 40.77 -24.34 -5.10
N GLN A 531 39.48 -23.96 -5.00
CA GLN A 531 38.58 -23.65 -6.13
C GLN A 531 37.25 -23.01 -5.66
N SER A 532 36.62 -22.28 -6.58
CA SER A 532 35.42 -21.44 -6.44
C SER A 532 34.09 -22.22 -6.37
N THR A 533 32.99 -21.46 -6.15
CA THR A 533 31.53 -21.80 -6.28
C THR A 533 30.90 -22.49 -5.06
N SER A 534 29.65 -22.26 -4.64
CA SER A 534 28.47 -21.60 -5.24
C SER A 534 27.46 -21.23 -4.13
N SER A 535 26.73 -20.13 -4.29
CA SER A 535 25.45 -19.88 -3.63
C SER A 535 24.41 -20.90 -4.14
N GLU A 536 23.93 -21.80 -3.29
CA GLU A 536 22.88 -22.75 -3.67
C GLU A 536 21.54 -22.02 -3.90
N THR A 537 21.24 -21.78 -5.16
CA THR A 537 19.92 -21.36 -5.64
C THR A 537 18.95 -22.53 -5.43
N ARG A 538 18.03 -22.43 -4.46
CA ARG A 538 16.95 -23.43 -4.27
C ARG A 538 16.26 -23.70 -5.62
N SER A 539 16.18 -24.98 -6.00
CA SER A 539 15.64 -25.36 -7.31
C SER A 539 14.15 -25.08 -7.40
N ARG A 540 13.73 -24.53 -8.54
CA ARG A 540 12.32 -24.31 -8.89
C ARG A 540 11.57 -25.65 -8.94
N ASP A 541 10.44 -25.76 -8.26
CA ASP A 541 9.60 -26.97 -8.25
C ASP A 541 8.76 -27.05 -9.53
N HIS A 542 9.35 -27.60 -10.59
CA HIS A 542 8.72 -27.74 -11.90
C HIS A 542 7.45 -28.60 -11.84
N ALA A 543 7.43 -29.67 -11.02
CA ALA A 543 6.30 -30.57 -10.93
C ALA A 543 5.05 -29.88 -10.35
N ARG A 544 5.22 -29.08 -9.30
CA ARG A 544 4.12 -28.28 -8.72
C ARG A 544 3.62 -27.22 -9.70
N ILE A 545 4.53 -26.53 -10.39
CA ILE A 545 4.15 -25.50 -11.37
C ILE A 545 3.37 -26.13 -12.53
N GLU A 546 3.84 -27.26 -13.06
CA GLU A 546 3.12 -27.97 -14.12
C GLU A 546 1.73 -28.40 -13.64
N LYS A 547 1.63 -29.02 -12.46
CA LYS A 547 0.33 -29.40 -11.88
C LYS A 547 -0.64 -28.21 -11.79
N ASN A 548 -0.17 -27.06 -11.33
CA ASN A 548 -0.99 -25.85 -11.23
C ASN A 548 -1.44 -25.34 -12.60
N ARG A 549 -0.53 -25.32 -13.58
CA ARG A 549 -0.85 -24.91 -14.95
C ARG A 549 -1.90 -25.82 -15.59
N ARG A 550 -1.73 -27.14 -15.44
CA ARG A 550 -2.71 -28.14 -15.90
C ARG A 550 -4.07 -27.97 -15.20
N GLY A 551 -4.08 -27.64 -13.90
CA GLY A 551 -5.32 -27.41 -13.16
C GLY A 551 -6.05 -26.11 -13.52
N LYS A 552 -5.34 -25.11 -14.07
CA LYS A 552 -5.91 -23.81 -14.48
C LYS A 552 -6.25 -23.73 -15.98
N THR A 553 -5.73 -24.64 -16.79
CA THR A 553 -5.81 -24.58 -18.26
C THR A 553 -6.76 -25.63 -18.78
N ASN A 554 -7.81 -25.18 -19.45
CA ASN A 554 -8.77 -26.06 -20.11
C ASN A 554 -8.51 -26.04 -21.62
N PHE A 555 -7.89 -27.11 -22.12
CA PHE A 555 -7.66 -27.25 -23.56
C PHE A 555 -8.96 -27.53 -24.30
N PRO A 556 -9.28 -26.78 -25.37
CA PRO A 556 -10.43 -27.10 -26.20
C PRO A 556 -10.22 -28.45 -26.89
N VAL A 557 -11.31 -29.10 -27.30
CA VAL A 557 -11.27 -30.38 -28.02
C VAL A 557 -10.48 -30.25 -29.33
N ALA A 558 -10.66 -29.12 -30.03
CA ALA A 558 -9.90 -28.74 -31.19
C ALA A 558 -9.36 -27.30 -31.00
N PRO A 559 -8.14 -27.00 -31.49
CA PRO A 559 -7.62 -25.65 -31.47
C PRO A 559 -8.53 -24.68 -32.24
N SER A 560 -8.60 -23.42 -31.78
CA SER A 560 -9.35 -22.37 -32.45
C SER A 560 -8.70 -22.00 -33.78
N SER A 561 -9.48 -22.00 -34.87
CA SER A 561 -8.95 -21.76 -36.19
C SER A 561 -8.92 -20.29 -36.56
N SER A 562 -7.74 -19.82 -36.94
CA SER A 562 -7.46 -18.45 -37.39
C SER A 562 -7.35 -18.35 -38.92
N LEU A 563 -7.66 -19.41 -39.66
CA LEU A 563 -7.62 -19.48 -41.13
C LEU A 563 -6.30 -18.99 -41.74
N ARG A 564 -5.18 -19.17 -41.04
CA ARG A 564 -3.85 -18.63 -41.39
C ARG A 564 -3.80 -17.10 -41.53
N ALA A 565 -4.70 -16.34 -40.89
CA ALA A 565 -4.59 -14.89 -40.83
C ALA A 565 -3.42 -14.43 -39.93
N PHE A 566 -3.01 -15.28 -38.98
CA PHE A 566 -1.97 -14.99 -37.99
C PHE A 566 -0.79 -15.97 -38.10
N GLY A 567 0.40 -15.46 -37.83
CA GLY A 567 1.58 -16.27 -37.47
C GLY A 567 2.17 -15.78 -36.14
N ALA A 568 2.65 -16.69 -35.31
CA ALA A 568 3.32 -16.38 -34.05
C ALA A 568 4.84 -16.41 -34.23
N PHE A 569 5.55 -15.41 -33.70
CA PHE A 569 6.99 -15.23 -33.86
C PHE A 569 7.64 -15.00 -32.48
N ILE A 570 8.25 -16.05 -31.92
CA ILE A 570 8.78 -16.05 -30.56
C ILE A 570 10.30 -15.85 -30.58
N THR A 571 10.80 -14.89 -29.81
CA THR A 571 12.22 -14.83 -29.44
C THR A 571 12.46 -15.68 -28.20
N SER A 572 13.26 -16.74 -28.32
CA SER A 572 13.72 -17.52 -27.17
C SER A 572 15.22 -17.40 -26.99
N TYR A 573 15.65 -17.02 -25.78
CA TYR A 573 17.05 -16.91 -25.41
C TYR A 573 17.35 -17.81 -24.22
N LEU A 574 18.30 -18.73 -24.42
CA LEU A 574 18.82 -19.55 -23.33
C LEU A 574 20.09 -18.94 -22.75
N PRO A 575 20.12 -18.58 -21.46
CA PRO A 575 21.34 -18.08 -20.83
C PRO A 575 22.39 -19.19 -20.66
N ASP A 576 23.62 -18.78 -20.38
CA ASP A 576 24.73 -19.72 -20.13
C ASP A 576 24.63 -20.39 -18.76
N ASP A 577 23.94 -19.77 -17.79
CA ASP A 577 23.68 -20.36 -16.48
C ASP A 577 22.76 -21.59 -16.61
N ALA A 578 23.26 -22.76 -16.20
CA ALA A 578 22.57 -24.03 -16.40
C ALA A 578 21.21 -24.12 -15.69
N ALA A 579 21.08 -23.54 -14.48
CA ALA A 579 19.84 -23.57 -13.73
C ALA A 579 18.78 -22.66 -14.38
N HIS A 580 19.18 -21.44 -14.75
CA HIS A 580 18.32 -20.50 -15.47
C HIS A 580 17.92 -21.03 -16.84
N ARG A 581 18.86 -21.65 -17.56
CA ARG A 581 18.63 -22.32 -18.84
C ARG A 581 17.56 -23.40 -18.72
N LYS A 582 17.62 -24.24 -17.67
CA LYS A 582 16.59 -25.24 -17.38
C LYS A 582 15.22 -24.61 -17.11
N ASP A 583 15.18 -23.55 -16.31
CA ASP A 583 13.94 -22.84 -15.98
C ASP A 583 13.28 -22.19 -17.20
N ARG A 584 14.08 -21.58 -18.10
CA ARG A 584 13.58 -20.96 -19.34
C ARG A 584 13.01 -21.99 -20.30
N LYS A 585 13.70 -23.13 -20.49
CA LYS A 585 13.16 -24.23 -21.29
C LYS A 585 11.83 -24.72 -20.77
N PHE A 586 11.70 -24.90 -19.46
CA PHE A 586 10.46 -25.38 -18.84
C PHE A 586 9.26 -24.43 -19.10
N ASP A 587 9.48 -23.12 -19.03
CA ASP A 587 8.43 -22.14 -19.35
C ASP A 587 8.11 -22.10 -20.84
N PHE A 588 9.15 -22.15 -21.68
CA PHE A 588 8.99 -22.08 -23.12
C PHE A 588 8.28 -23.31 -23.69
N GLU A 589 8.60 -24.52 -23.23
CA GLU A 589 7.88 -25.76 -23.61
C GLU A 589 6.38 -25.65 -23.28
N TRP A 590 6.05 -25.08 -22.12
CA TRP A 590 4.64 -24.85 -21.76
C TRP A 590 3.98 -23.85 -22.70
N GLN A 591 4.65 -22.75 -23.03
CA GLN A 591 4.12 -21.76 -23.98
C GLN A 591 3.84 -22.40 -25.34
N LEU A 592 4.79 -23.17 -25.89
CA LEU A 592 4.62 -23.84 -27.18
C LEU A 592 3.45 -24.82 -27.16
N GLU A 593 3.34 -25.65 -26.13
CA GLU A 593 2.21 -26.57 -25.97
C GLU A 593 0.89 -25.80 -25.87
N TRP A 594 0.87 -24.71 -25.10
CA TRP A 594 -0.31 -23.88 -24.91
C TRP A 594 -0.81 -23.33 -26.24
N TRP A 595 0.06 -22.71 -27.03
CA TRP A 595 -0.31 -22.12 -28.32
C TRP A 595 -0.79 -23.18 -29.32
N ARG A 596 -0.07 -24.32 -29.42
CA ARG A 596 -0.42 -25.43 -30.32
C ARG A 596 -1.79 -26.04 -29.99
N ARG A 597 -2.14 -26.13 -28.71
CA ARG A 597 -3.39 -26.77 -28.27
C ARG A 597 -4.57 -25.79 -28.18
N MET A 598 -4.31 -24.49 -28.06
CA MET A 598 -5.35 -23.44 -28.02
C MET A 598 -5.72 -22.95 -29.40
N THR A 599 -4.76 -22.87 -30.31
CA THR A 599 -4.90 -22.22 -31.63
C THR A 599 -4.27 -23.06 -32.74
N ASP A 600 -4.70 -22.85 -33.98
CA ASP A 600 -4.05 -23.41 -35.17
C ASP A 600 -2.93 -22.52 -35.74
N ILE A 601 -2.54 -21.47 -35.00
CA ILE A 601 -1.59 -20.46 -35.46
C ILE A 601 -0.18 -21.08 -35.58
N PRO A 602 0.46 -21.00 -36.77
CA PRO A 602 1.83 -21.46 -36.93
C PRO A 602 2.81 -20.68 -36.05
N VAL A 603 3.70 -21.39 -35.34
CA VAL A 603 4.67 -20.79 -34.42
C VAL A 603 6.09 -20.88 -35.00
N HIS A 604 6.71 -19.72 -35.19
CA HIS A 604 8.09 -19.56 -35.64
C HIS A 604 8.97 -19.08 -34.48
N VAL A 605 10.09 -19.75 -34.25
CA VAL A 605 10.95 -19.51 -33.09
C VAL A 605 12.32 -19.04 -33.56
N VAL A 606 12.77 -17.88 -33.06
CA VAL A 606 14.17 -17.48 -33.08
C VAL A 606 14.83 -18.06 -31.83
N ALA A 607 15.55 -19.17 -32.00
CA ALA A 607 16.24 -19.90 -30.95
C ALA A 607 17.67 -19.38 -30.79
N SER A 608 17.85 -18.39 -29.91
CA SER A 608 19.13 -17.74 -29.63
C SER A 608 19.86 -18.44 -28.48
N ASN A 609 21.13 -18.78 -28.74
CA ASN A 609 22.01 -19.51 -27.82
C ASN A 609 21.53 -20.92 -27.44
N TRP A 610 20.67 -21.55 -28.23
CA TRP A 610 20.26 -22.95 -28.05
C TRP A 610 21.30 -23.89 -28.68
N THR A 611 21.56 -25.06 -28.09
CA THR A 611 22.38 -26.12 -28.72
C THR A 611 21.52 -27.06 -29.58
N ASP A 612 22.16 -27.85 -30.44
CA ASP A 612 21.44 -28.76 -31.35
C ASP A 612 20.80 -29.92 -30.57
N GLU A 613 21.48 -30.41 -29.54
CA GLU A 613 20.97 -31.43 -28.63
C GLU A 613 19.71 -30.96 -27.90
N GLU A 614 19.67 -29.69 -27.50
CA GLU A 614 18.51 -29.13 -26.78
C GLU A 614 17.31 -28.91 -27.68
N VAL A 615 17.52 -28.56 -28.95
CA VAL A 615 16.44 -28.51 -29.93
C VAL A 615 15.94 -29.91 -30.22
N ALA A 616 16.84 -30.88 -30.43
CA ALA A 616 16.47 -32.26 -30.68
C ALA A 616 15.73 -32.91 -29.49
N ALA A 617 16.08 -32.53 -28.26
CA ALA A 617 15.43 -33.01 -27.04
C ALA A 617 14.10 -32.31 -26.73
N SER A 618 13.84 -31.15 -27.34
CA SER A 618 12.62 -30.38 -27.11
C SER A 618 11.46 -31.01 -27.87
N LYS A 619 10.45 -31.47 -27.12
CA LYS A 619 9.27 -32.10 -27.68
C LYS A 619 8.49 -31.08 -28.52
N GLU A 620 8.17 -29.92 -27.96
CA GLU A 620 7.28 -28.98 -28.64
C GLU A 620 7.98 -28.25 -29.79
N LEU A 621 9.31 -28.06 -29.74
CA LEU A 621 10.06 -27.55 -30.91
C LEU A 621 10.02 -28.52 -32.09
N GLY A 622 10.14 -29.83 -31.83
CA GLY A 622 10.06 -30.86 -32.88
C GLY A 622 8.71 -30.90 -33.60
N LEU A 623 7.64 -30.45 -32.94
CA LEU A 623 6.27 -30.43 -33.50
C LEU A 623 5.96 -29.19 -34.34
N LEU A 624 6.82 -28.17 -34.35
CA LEU A 624 6.52 -26.90 -35.01
C LEU A 624 6.30 -27.04 -36.51
N SER A 625 7.16 -27.78 -37.21
CA SER A 625 7.06 -27.96 -38.66
C SER A 625 5.77 -28.67 -39.07
N GLU A 626 5.27 -29.60 -38.25
CA GLU A 626 3.99 -30.29 -38.48
C GLU A 626 2.80 -29.32 -38.44
N HIS A 627 2.95 -28.17 -37.78
CA HIS A 627 1.94 -27.13 -37.63
C HIS A 627 2.28 -25.87 -38.45
N GLY A 628 3.15 -26.00 -39.46
CA GLY A 628 3.53 -24.91 -40.37
C GLY A 628 4.50 -23.87 -39.78
N GLY A 629 5.03 -24.13 -38.59
CA GLY A 629 6.02 -23.32 -37.90
C GLY A 629 7.47 -23.62 -38.34
N SER A 630 8.43 -22.90 -37.77
CA SER A 630 9.86 -23.08 -38.08
C SER A 630 10.79 -22.67 -36.94
N ILE A 631 12.03 -23.15 -36.97
CA ILE A 631 13.08 -22.76 -36.01
C ILE A 631 14.20 -22.03 -36.75
N ILE A 632 14.60 -20.88 -36.25
CA ILE A 632 15.71 -20.08 -36.77
C ILE A 632 16.80 -20.04 -35.70
N ARG A 633 17.95 -20.63 -36.01
CA ARG A 633 19.10 -20.74 -35.11
C ARG A 633 19.88 -19.44 -35.10
N GLN A 634 20.22 -18.95 -33.92
CA GLN A 634 21.06 -17.77 -33.76
C GLN A 634 22.06 -17.97 -32.63
N PRO A 635 23.29 -17.40 -32.72
CA PRO A 635 24.15 -17.29 -31.55
C PRO A 635 23.45 -16.46 -30.45
N GLY A 636 24.00 -16.48 -29.24
CA GLY A 636 23.55 -15.59 -28.17
C GLY A 636 23.66 -14.13 -28.60
N GLN A 637 22.52 -13.44 -28.64
CA GLN A 637 22.44 -12.05 -29.09
C GLN A 637 21.33 -11.28 -28.39
N SER A 638 21.32 -9.95 -28.56
CA SER A 638 20.37 -9.07 -27.87
C SER A 638 18.92 -9.31 -28.29
N ILE A 639 18.00 -9.01 -27.37
CA ILE A 639 16.56 -9.08 -27.61
C ILE A 639 16.13 -8.22 -28.81
N ALA A 640 16.78 -7.06 -29.00
CA ALA A 640 16.50 -6.18 -30.13
C ALA A 640 16.78 -6.85 -31.48
N ARG A 641 17.92 -7.56 -31.60
CA ARG A 641 18.26 -8.32 -32.80
C ARG A 641 17.30 -9.47 -33.04
N ASN A 642 16.96 -10.22 -31.99
CA ASN A 642 16.00 -11.32 -32.10
C ASN A 642 14.61 -10.82 -32.52
N ARG A 643 14.14 -9.67 -31.99
CA ARG A 643 12.87 -9.08 -32.41
C ARG A 643 12.88 -8.58 -33.85
N ASN A 644 13.97 -7.96 -34.31
CA ASN A 644 14.13 -7.61 -35.73
C ASN A 644 14.06 -8.84 -36.64
N LEU A 645 14.61 -9.99 -36.21
CA LEU A 645 14.46 -11.25 -36.93
C LEU A 645 13.00 -11.72 -36.96
N CYS A 646 12.28 -11.70 -35.83
CA CYS A 646 10.84 -12.01 -35.78
C CYS A 646 10.04 -11.12 -36.74
N LEU A 647 10.26 -9.81 -36.71
CA LEU A 647 9.61 -8.84 -37.60
C LEU A 647 9.97 -9.08 -39.07
N SER A 648 11.24 -9.40 -39.37
CA SER A 648 11.65 -9.75 -40.73
C SER A 648 10.95 -11.01 -41.23
N GLN A 649 10.68 -11.99 -40.37
CA GLN A 649 9.96 -13.21 -40.76
C GLN A 649 8.48 -12.92 -41.02
N LEU A 650 7.84 -12.12 -40.17
CA LEU A 650 6.49 -11.62 -40.42
C LEU A 650 6.41 -10.90 -41.77
N TYR A 651 7.30 -9.95 -42.05
CA TYR A 651 7.24 -9.17 -43.29
C TYR A 651 7.56 -9.97 -44.55
N LYS A 652 8.15 -11.16 -44.42
CA LYS A 652 8.37 -12.11 -45.52
C LYS A 652 7.27 -13.15 -45.65
N SER A 653 6.38 -13.28 -44.66
CA SER A 653 5.32 -14.28 -44.65
C SER A 653 4.07 -13.80 -45.38
N ASP A 654 3.15 -14.73 -45.61
CA ASP A 654 1.83 -14.51 -46.19
C ASP A 654 0.77 -14.14 -45.15
N PHE A 655 1.10 -14.12 -43.86
CA PHE A 655 0.16 -13.78 -42.77
C PHE A 655 -0.25 -12.30 -42.81
N ASP A 656 -1.50 -12.02 -42.44
CA ASP A 656 -1.99 -10.64 -42.31
C ASP A 656 -1.49 -9.98 -41.02
N TRP A 657 -1.31 -10.79 -39.97
CA TRP A 657 -0.87 -10.37 -38.65
C TRP A 657 0.25 -11.26 -38.11
N GLY A 658 1.18 -10.66 -37.37
CA GLY A 658 2.21 -11.37 -36.62
C GLY A 658 2.07 -11.15 -35.12
N ILE A 659 2.07 -12.22 -34.35
CA ILE A 659 2.10 -12.21 -32.89
C ILE A 659 3.56 -12.34 -32.45
N VAL A 660 4.23 -11.21 -32.20
CA VAL A 660 5.63 -11.17 -31.77
C VAL A 660 5.69 -11.29 -30.24
N MET A 661 6.43 -12.28 -29.74
CA MET A 661 6.43 -12.63 -28.31
C MET A 661 7.82 -12.95 -27.76
N ASP A 662 7.96 -12.79 -26.45
CA ASP A 662 9.03 -13.43 -25.67
C ASP A 662 8.66 -14.91 -25.35
N ASP A 663 9.60 -15.69 -24.84
CA ASP A 663 9.49 -17.13 -24.54
C ASP A 663 8.87 -17.46 -23.16
N ASP A 664 7.96 -16.60 -22.69
CA ASP A 664 7.16 -16.79 -21.48
C ASP A 664 5.72 -16.22 -21.56
N ALA A 665 5.17 -16.09 -22.76
CA ALA A 665 3.89 -15.41 -23.02
C ALA A 665 2.72 -16.35 -23.36
N VAL A 666 1.72 -16.43 -22.48
CA VAL A 666 0.42 -17.09 -22.75
C VAL A 666 -0.76 -16.17 -22.40
N LEU A 667 -2.00 -16.55 -22.72
CA LEU A 667 -3.20 -15.77 -22.40
C LEU A 667 -4.05 -16.44 -21.31
N MET A 668 -4.65 -15.63 -20.44
CA MET A 668 -5.59 -16.12 -19.43
C MET A 668 -6.89 -16.64 -20.07
N GLN A 669 -7.49 -17.70 -19.53
CA GLN A 669 -8.62 -18.44 -20.15
C GLN A 669 -10.00 -18.24 -19.52
N ASP A 670 -10.13 -17.47 -18.45
CA ASP A 670 -11.41 -17.27 -17.77
C ASP A 670 -12.49 -16.75 -18.74
N GLU A 671 -13.72 -17.26 -18.60
CA GLU A 671 -14.89 -16.83 -19.38
C GLU A 671 -15.19 -15.34 -19.16
N HIS A 672 -14.82 -14.79 -18.00
CA HIS A 672 -14.90 -13.36 -17.71
C HIS A 672 -13.88 -12.51 -18.49
N HIS A 673 -12.86 -13.10 -19.12
CA HIS A 673 -11.84 -12.40 -19.91
C HIS A 673 -12.20 -12.26 -21.40
N ASN A 674 -13.48 -12.39 -21.70
CA ASN A 674 -14.15 -12.10 -22.96
C ASN A 674 -13.77 -13.01 -24.15
N SER A 675 -12.61 -12.81 -24.77
CA SER A 675 -12.23 -13.58 -25.97
C SER A 675 -11.02 -14.50 -25.74
N SER A 676 -10.03 -14.11 -24.92
CA SER A 676 -8.82 -14.92 -24.71
C SER A 676 -8.21 -15.37 -26.06
N TYR A 677 -7.75 -16.62 -26.18
CA TYR A 677 -7.22 -17.20 -27.42
C TYR A 677 -8.22 -17.19 -28.59
N ARG A 678 -9.53 -17.11 -28.35
CA ARG A 678 -10.56 -17.07 -29.40
C ARG A 678 -10.54 -15.76 -30.18
N LEU A 679 -9.95 -14.69 -29.63
CA LEU A 679 -9.83 -13.41 -30.31
C LEU A 679 -9.26 -13.56 -31.73
N PHE A 680 -8.24 -14.40 -31.92
CA PHE A 680 -7.58 -14.53 -33.22
C PHE A 680 -8.48 -15.16 -34.28
N ALA A 681 -9.29 -16.15 -33.89
CA ALA A 681 -10.29 -16.75 -34.77
C ALA A 681 -11.42 -15.75 -35.10
N GLU A 682 -11.93 -15.05 -34.08
CA GLU A 682 -12.94 -14.01 -34.24
C GLU A 682 -12.43 -12.88 -35.17
N MET A 683 -11.16 -12.50 -35.05
CA MET A 683 -10.53 -11.51 -35.94
C MET A 683 -10.34 -12.02 -37.37
N ALA A 684 -9.94 -13.28 -37.54
CA ALA A 684 -9.80 -13.89 -38.84
C ALA A 684 -11.15 -13.95 -39.58
N GLU A 685 -12.22 -14.29 -38.87
CA GLU A 685 -13.58 -14.35 -39.43
C GLU A 685 -14.10 -12.97 -39.86
N ASN A 686 -13.86 -11.93 -39.05
CA ASN A 686 -14.22 -10.55 -39.37
C ASN A 686 -13.41 -9.98 -40.55
N GLY A 687 -12.22 -10.53 -40.81
CA GLY A 687 -11.33 -10.10 -41.88
C GLY A 687 -10.56 -8.81 -41.59
N LEU A 688 -9.46 -8.64 -42.31
CA LEU A 688 -8.47 -7.57 -42.06
C LEU A 688 -9.05 -6.14 -42.13
N SER A 689 -10.06 -5.92 -42.97
CA SER A 689 -10.69 -4.61 -43.19
C SER A 689 -11.58 -4.15 -42.02
N ALA A 690 -12.08 -5.07 -41.19
CA ALA A 690 -12.89 -4.72 -40.02
C ALA A 690 -12.06 -3.97 -38.96
N TYR A 691 -10.75 -4.17 -38.96
CA TYR A 691 -9.80 -3.59 -37.99
C TYR A 691 -9.05 -2.38 -38.54
N GLN A 692 -9.67 -1.60 -39.43
CA GLN A 692 -9.12 -0.33 -39.88
C GLN A 692 -8.92 0.63 -38.71
N GLY A 693 -7.72 1.20 -38.61
CA GLY A 693 -7.31 2.02 -37.46
C GLY A 693 -6.67 1.23 -36.31
N VAL A 694 -6.48 -0.08 -36.46
CA VAL A 694 -5.65 -0.91 -35.58
C VAL A 694 -4.45 -1.42 -36.39
N ASP A 695 -3.26 -0.94 -36.05
CA ASP A 695 -2.02 -1.28 -36.77
C ASP A 695 -1.12 -2.23 -35.98
N LEU A 696 -1.11 -2.04 -34.66
CA LEU A 696 -0.44 -2.93 -33.72
C LEU A 696 -1.15 -2.84 -32.38
N PHE A 697 -1.23 -3.94 -31.66
CA PHE A 697 -1.88 -3.98 -30.36
C PHE A 697 -1.21 -4.93 -29.38
N GLN A 698 -1.44 -4.68 -28.09
CA GLN A 698 -1.00 -5.53 -27.00
C GLN A 698 -2.20 -6.07 -26.20
N PRO A 699 -2.06 -7.21 -25.51
CA PRO A 699 -3.00 -7.59 -24.47
C PRO A 699 -2.96 -6.65 -23.26
N ILE A 700 -4.00 -6.73 -22.42
CA ILE A 700 -3.94 -6.17 -21.07
C ILE A 700 -2.88 -6.91 -20.26
N PHE A 701 -2.01 -6.19 -19.57
CA PHE A 701 -1.13 -6.79 -18.58
C PHE A 701 -1.81 -6.78 -17.21
N GLY A 702 -2.44 -7.91 -16.84
CA GLY A 702 -3.30 -8.02 -15.67
C GLY A 702 -2.62 -7.64 -14.34
N ARG A 703 -1.29 -7.77 -14.24
CA ARG A 703 -0.52 -7.36 -13.05
C ARG A 703 -0.46 -5.84 -12.85
N GLN A 704 -0.63 -5.05 -13.91
CA GLN A 704 -0.51 -3.59 -13.87
C GLN A 704 -1.83 -2.86 -14.13
N THR A 705 -2.71 -3.46 -14.92
CA THR A 705 -3.96 -2.84 -15.34
C THR A 705 -5.14 -3.61 -14.75
N PRO A 706 -5.83 -3.06 -13.74
CA PRO A 706 -7.09 -3.62 -13.26
C PRO A 706 -8.13 -3.63 -14.39
N PHE A 707 -8.69 -4.80 -14.70
CA PHE A 707 -9.65 -4.97 -15.80
C PHE A 707 -11.05 -5.38 -15.33
N ASN A 708 -11.17 -6.06 -14.18
CA ASN A 708 -12.45 -6.54 -13.64
C ASN A 708 -13.51 -5.44 -13.55
N THR A 709 -13.16 -4.27 -13.00
CA THR A 709 -14.10 -3.14 -12.87
C THR A 709 -14.61 -2.65 -14.24
N LYS A 710 -13.75 -2.63 -15.27
CA LYS A 710 -14.14 -2.20 -16.61
C LYS A 710 -15.03 -3.26 -17.28
N TYR A 711 -14.72 -4.54 -17.13
CA TYR A 711 -15.52 -5.63 -17.69
C TYR A 711 -16.89 -5.77 -17.03
N SER A 712 -16.99 -5.52 -15.73
CA SER A 712 -18.24 -5.59 -14.97
C SER A 712 -19.08 -4.31 -15.02
N ALA A 713 -18.65 -3.28 -15.75
CA ALA A 713 -19.40 -2.04 -15.86
C ALA A 713 -20.76 -2.27 -16.58
N PRO A 714 -21.85 -1.60 -16.16
CA PRO A 714 -23.11 -1.64 -16.91
C PRO A 714 -22.86 -1.20 -18.37
N ASN A 715 -23.32 -2.00 -19.33
CA ASN A 715 -23.09 -1.78 -20.77
C ASN A 715 -21.63 -1.90 -21.24
N ALA A 716 -20.80 -2.69 -20.56
CA ALA A 716 -19.44 -2.94 -20.99
C ALA A 716 -19.42 -3.57 -22.41
N PRO A 717 -18.76 -2.93 -23.41
CA PRO A 717 -18.91 -3.32 -24.82
C PRO A 717 -18.17 -4.60 -25.20
N TYR A 718 -17.34 -5.14 -24.31
CA TYR A 718 -16.35 -6.18 -24.60
C TYR A 718 -16.99 -7.52 -24.98
N THR A 719 -18.19 -7.82 -24.47
CA THR A 719 -18.92 -9.06 -24.77
C THR A 719 -19.28 -9.15 -26.24
N ASP A 720 -19.77 -8.05 -26.81
CA ASP A 720 -20.27 -8.00 -28.18
C ASP A 720 -19.25 -7.42 -29.17
N ASN A 721 -18.17 -6.81 -28.69
CA ASN A 721 -17.17 -6.14 -29.51
C ASN A 721 -15.74 -6.51 -29.12
N HIS A 722 -14.85 -6.52 -30.11
CA HIS A 722 -13.42 -6.32 -29.91
C HIS A 722 -13.16 -4.83 -29.69
N VAL A 723 -12.55 -4.50 -28.56
CA VAL A 723 -12.32 -3.12 -28.13
C VAL A 723 -10.83 -2.85 -28.06
N PHE A 724 -10.39 -1.88 -28.84
CA PHE A 724 -9.00 -1.43 -28.89
C PHE A 724 -8.93 0.02 -28.42
N GLU A 725 -8.18 0.28 -27.36
CA GLU A 725 -7.96 1.63 -26.84
C GLU A 725 -6.54 2.10 -27.15
N ARG A 726 -6.37 3.36 -27.51
CA ARG A 726 -5.06 3.95 -27.84
C ARG A 726 -4.07 3.75 -26.69
N SER A 727 -2.85 3.31 -27.02
CA SER A 727 -1.78 3.11 -26.04
C SER A 727 -0.47 3.77 -26.45
N THR A 728 0.11 4.59 -25.57
CA THR A 728 1.43 5.18 -25.78
C THR A 728 2.58 4.29 -25.29
N ASN A 729 2.27 3.10 -24.76
CA ASN A 729 3.21 2.14 -24.22
C ASN A 729 2.81 0.73 -24.65
N LEU A 730 3.66 0.04 -25.41
CA LEU A 730 3.51 -1.39 -25.67
C LEU A 730 4.38 -2.20 -24.72
N LYS A 731 3.85 -3.32 -24.26
CA LYS A 731 4.52 -4.34 -23.46
C LYS A 731 5.23 -5.25 -24.43
N GLY A 732 6.56 -5.23 -24.41
CA GLY A 732 7.38 -6.01 -25.34
C GLY A 732 7.12 -7.52 -25.33
N THR A 733 6.60 -8.08 -24.24
CA THR A 733 6.38 -9.52 -24.06
C THR A 733 5.46 -10.15 -25.10
N MET A 734 4.44 -9.41 -25.55
CA MET A 734 3.52 -9.85 -26.58
C MET A 734 2.92 -8.63 -27.28
N ILE A 735 3.20 -8.50 -28.57
CA ILE A 735 2.58 -7.51 -29.45
C ILE A 735 2.05 -8.21 -30.70
N VAL A 736 0.89 -7.77 -31.18
CA VAL A 736 0.33 -8.20 -32.45
C VAL A 736 0.52 -7.06 -33.44
N VAL A 737 1.12 -7.35 -34.58
CA VAL A 737 1.57 -6.36 -35.57
C VAL A 737 0.97 -6.71 -36.93
N ARG A 738 0.37 -5.73 -37.59
CA ARG A 738 -0.12 -5.86 -38.96
C ARG A 738 1.08 -6.05 -39.92
N ASN A 739 0.91 -6.89 -40.94
CA ASN A 739 1.96 -7.12 -41.92
C ASN A 739 2.10 -5.91 -42.87
N PHE A 740 2.84 -4.90 -42.45
CA PHE A 740 3.02 -3.65 -43.22
C PHE A 740 3.62 -3.88 -44.61
N ALA A 741 4.44 -4.93 -44.79
CA ALA A 741 5.00 -5.27 -46.10
C ALA A 741 3.91 -5.64 -47.12
N LYS A 742 2.90 -6.44 -46.71
CA LYS A 742 1.75 -6.79 -47.57
C LYS A 742 0.91 -5.57 -47.94
N GLU A 743 0.92 -4.54 -47.10
CA GLU A 743 0.16 -3.30 -47.32
C GLU A 743 0.96 -2.22 -48.05
N GLY A 744 2.22 -2.48 -48.40
CA GLY A 744 3.11 -1.48 -49.00
C GLY A 744 3.42 -0.30 -48.07
N ARG A 745 3.37 -0.53 -46.76
CA ARG A 745 3.61 0.47 -45.71
C ARG A 745 5.02 0.34 -45.15
N ASP A 746 5.53 1.43 -44.59
CA ASP A 746 6.83 1.47 -43.94
C ASP A 746 6.97 0.41 -42.84
N LEU A 747 8.07 -0.34 -42.87
CA LEU A 747 8.33 -1.41 -41.91
C LEU A 747 8.73 -0.84 -40.55
N LEU A 748 8.39 -1.56 -39.48
CA LEU A 748 8.89 -1.26 -38.13
C LEU A 748 10.11 -2.13 -37.84
N PHE A 749 11.19 -1.49 -37.44
CA PHE A 749 12.42 -2.16 -37.03
C PHE A 749 13.13 -1.33 -35.96
N LEU A 750 13.79 -2.02 -35.05
CA LEU A 750 14.75 -1.41 -34.15
C LEU A 750 16.04 -1.06 -34.92
N PRO A 751 16.74 0.02 -34.56
CA PRO A 751 18.09 0.30 -35.05
C PRO A 751 19.02 -0.90 -34.89
N GLU A 752 19.92 -1.09 -35.85
CA GLU A 752 20.84 -2.24 -35.86
C GLU A 752 21.78 -2.26 -34.65
N GLU A 753 22.16 -1.07 -34.16
CA GLU A 753 23.01 -0.84 -32.99
C GLU A 753 22.20 -0.60 -31.70
N PHE A 754 20.95 -1.07 -31.60
CA PHE A 754 20.16 -0.90 -30.37
C PHE A 754 20.71 -1.75 -29.21
N ASP A 755 21.32 -1.10 -28.22
CA ASP A 755 22.08 -1.72 -27.13
C ASP A 755 21.63 -1.31 -25.71
N PHE A 756 20.54 -0.56 -25.60
CA PHE A 756 20.02 -0.04 -24.32
C PHE A 756 18.61 -0.58 -23.99
N VAL A 757 18.13 -0.31 -22.77
CA VAL A 757 16.79 -0.73 -22.31
C VAL A 757 15.71 0.18 -22.90
N GLY A 758 14.60 -0.37 -23.40
CA GLY A 758 13.45 0.39 -23.89
C GLY A 758 13.15 0.19 -25.36
N GLU A 759 13.46 -0.99 -25.89
CA GLU A 759 13.20 -1.40 -27.27
C GLU A 759 11.70 -1.45 -27.59
N ASP A 760 10.87 -1.88 -26.65
CA ASP A 760 9.42 -1.88 -26.79
C ASP A 760 8.86 -0.44 -26.90
N THR A 761 9.41 0.46 -26.09
CA THR A 761 9.09 1.88 -26.10
C THR A 761 9.58 2.54 -27.38
N TYR A 762 10.77 2.19 -27.88
CA TYR A 762 11.26 2.66 -29.17
C TYR A 762 10.32 2.25 -30.30
N LEU A 763 9.95 0.97 -30.39
CA LEU A 763 9.01 0.48 -31.41
C LEU A 763 7.67 1.21 -31.35
N THR A 764 7.17 1.46 -30.14
CA THR A 764 5.92 2.22 -29.95
C THR A 764 6.06 3.66 -30.49
N LEU A 765 7.13 4.36 -30.13
CA LEU A 765 7.39 5.73 -30.58
C LEU A 765 7.60 5.79 -32.09
N GLN A 766 8.36 4.85 -32.66
CA GLN A 766 8.57 4.73 -34.09
C GLN A 766 7.25 4.52 -34.83
N ALA A 767 6.40 3.61 -34.34
CA ALA A 767 5.08 3.36 -34.92
C ALA A 767 4.22 4.64 -34.93
N ILE A 768 4.17 5.36 -33.81
CA ILE A 768 3.43 6.62 -33.72
C ILE A 768 3.99 7.65 -34.71
N SER A 769 5.32 7.80 -34.78
CA SER A 769 5.98 8.75 -35.68
C SER A 769 5.72 8.47 -37.17
N LYS A 770 5.51 7.19 -37.52
CA LYS A 770 5.13 6.73 -38.87
C LYS A 770 3.62 6.82 -39.13
N GLY A 771 2.85 7.35 -38.17
CA GLY A 771 1.41 7.51 -38.30
C GLY A 771 0.62 6.23 -37.99
N TYR A 772 1.22 5.22 -37.38
CA TYR A 772 0.52 3.99 -36.99
C TYR A 772 -0.19 4.16 -35.65
N ALA A 773 -1.15 3.28 -35.38
CA ALA A 773 -1.97 3.33 -34.18
C ALA A 773 -1.69 2.12 -33.27
N PRO A 774 -0.73 2.23 -32.33
CA PRO A 774 -0.61 1.33 -31.19
C PRO A 774 -1.84 1.36 -30.28
N MET A 775 -2.37 0.17 -30.00
CA MET A 775 -3.57 -0.01 -29.17
C MET A 775 -3.36 -1.05 -28.05
N THR A 776 -4.19 -1.00 -27.01
CA THR A 776 -4.40 -2.09 -26.06
C THR A 776 -5.71 -2.78 -26.43
N CYS A 777 -5.67 -4.08 -26.68
CA CYS A 777 -6.85 -4.90 -26.90
C CYS A 777 -7.43 -5.33 -25.56
N TRP A 778 -8.67 -4.94 -25.31
CA TRP A 778 -9.39 -5.24 -24.08
C TRP A 778 -10.13 -6.58 -24.12
N ASN A 779 -9.78 -7.48 -25.03
CA ASN A 779 -10.39 -8.81 -25.15
C ASN A 779 -9.41 -9.96 -24.86
N ILE A 780 -8.15 -9.63 -24.57
CA ILE A 780 -7.09 -10.59 -24.22
C ILE A 780 -6.25 -10.07 -23.06
N ILE A 781 -5.84 -10.99 -22.17
CA ILE A 781 -5.05 -10.69 -20.98
C ILE A 781 -3.80 -11.56 -20.99
N LEU A 782 -2.64 -10.92 -20.85
CA LEU A 782 -1.33 -11.57 -20.81
C LEU A 782 -1.10 -12.25 -19.46
N GLU A 783 -0.71 -13.51 -19.50
CA GLU A 783 -0.14 -14.25 -18.38
C GLU A 783 1.34 -14.53 -18.67
N GLU A 784 2.22 -13.80 -17.99
CA GLU A 784 3.68 -14.03 -18.06
C GLU A 784 4.07 -15.19 -17.13
N LEU A 785 4.71 -16.21 -17.70
CA LEU A 785 5.18 -17.39 -16.97
C LEU A 785 6.31 -17.01 -16.01
N GLY A 786 6.29 -17.60 -14.80
CA GLY A 786 7.09 -17.16 -13.64
C GLY A 786 8.61 -17.42 -13.66
N GLY A 787 9.25 -17.44 -14.82
CA GLY A 787 10.71 -17.52 -14.92
C GLY A 787 11.36 -16.22 -14.42
N LYS A 788 12.54 -16.33 -13.78
CA LYS A 788 13.34 -15.12 -13.50
C LYS A 788 13.75 -14.47 -14.82
N SER A 789 13.63 -13.16 -14.95
CA SER A 789 14.18 -12.43 -16.09
C SER A 789 15.69 -12.65 -16.16
N HIS A 790 16.26 -12.87 -17.35
CA HIS A 790 17.71 -12.87 -17.55
C HIS A 790 18.35 -11.54 -17.16
N PHE A 791 17.58 -10.46 -17.26
CA PHE A 791 17.99 -9.12 -16.84
C PHE A 791 17.57 -8.82 -15.39
N ALA A 792 17.46 -9.84 -14.53
CA ALA A 792 17.14 -9.67 -13.12
C ALA A 792 18.17 -8.77 -12.42
N MET A 793 17.86 -7.49 -12.41
CA MET A 793 18.60 -6.43 -11.73
C MET A 793 17.89 -6.08 -10.43
N THR A 794 18.62 -5.52 -9.47
CA THR A 794 17.97 -4.83 -8.35
C THR A 794 17.10 -3.69 -8.89
N ASP A 795 16.01 -3.35 -8.21
CA ASP A 795 15.09 -2.29 -8.68
C ASP A 795 15.82 -0.95 -8.92
N ALA A 796 16.83 -0.64 -8.10
CA ALA A 796 17.69 0.54 -8.28
C ALA A 796 18.45 0.50 -9.62
N LYS A 797 19.12 -0.61 -9.94
CA LYS A 797 19.85 -0.78 -11.21
C LYS A 797 18.90 -0.78 -12.41
N ARG A 798 17.70 -1.35 -12.27
CA ARG A 798 16.66 -1.33 -13.30
C ARG A 798 16.19 0.09 -13.59
N ILE A 799 15.91 0.88 -12.55
CA ILE A 799 15.48 2.29 -12.69
C ILE A 799 16.57 3.12 -13.37
N GLU A 800 17.83 2.91 -13.00
CA GLU A 800 18.98 3.58 -13.62
C GLU A 800 19.12 3.23 -15.11
N LYS A 801 19.08 1.94 -15.46
CA LYS A 801 19.13 1.50 -16.86
C LYS A 801 17.94 1.99 -17.69
N MET A 802 16.73 2.01 -17.11
CA MET A 802 15.56 2.61 -17.78
C MET A 802 15.74 4.12 -18.00
N ARG A 803 16.33 4.83 -17.03
CA ARG A 803 16.65 6.26 -17.19
C ARG A 803 17.64 6.48 -18.33
N GLU A 804 18.75 5.73 -18.35
CA GLU A 804 19.74 5.80 -19.44
C GLU A 804 19.09 5.53 -20.80
N GLY A 805 18.29 4.47 -20.90
CA GLY A 805 17.57 4.12 -22.11
C GLY A 805 16.60 5.22 -22.56
N HIS A 806 15.79 5.75 -21.64
CA HIS A 806 14.86 6.85 -21.95
C HIS A 806 15.58 8.14 -22.36
N GLN A 807 16.76 8.43 -21.83
CA GLN A 807 17.59 9.54 -22.31
C GLN A 807 18.01 9.33 -23.77
N GLN A 808 18.37 8.12 -24.17
CA GLN A 808 18.67 7.81 -25.57
C GLN A 808 17.42 7.93 -26.47
N LEU A 809 16.24 7.51 -25.98
CA LEU A 809 14.98 7.72 -26.70
C LEU A 809 14.68 9.21 -26.90
N VAL A 810 14.88 10.04 -25.87
CA VAL A 810 14.75 11.50 -25.97
C VAL A 810 15.73 12.06 -27.00
N LYS A 811 16.97 11.61 -27.05
CA LYS A 811 17.90 12.05 -28.11
C LYS A 811 17.39 11.71 -29.52
N ALA A 812 16.74 10.56 -29.68
CA ALA A 812 16.20 10.13 -30.97
C ALA A 812 14.92 10.91 -31.38
N PHE A 813 14.06 11.27 -30.43
CA PHE A 813 12.72 11.82 -30.69
C PHE A 813 12.46 13.22 -30.11
N ASN A 814 13.47 13.94 -29.58
CA ASN A 814 13.28 15.24 -28.95
C ASN A 814 12.72 16.30 -29.91
N ARG A 815 13.17 16.30 -31.17
CA ARG A 815 12.69 17.18 -32.24
C ARG A 815 11.22 16.98 -32.52
N ASP A 816 10.68 15.85 -32.08
CA ASP A 816 9.28 15.50 -32.23
C ASP A 816 8.47 15.70 -30.94
N GLY A 817 9.04 16.32 -29.90
CA GLY A 817 8.33 16.65 -28.67
C GLY A 817 8.45 15.60 -27.56
N LEU A 818 9.29 14.57 -27.73
CA LEU A 818 9.56 13.63 -26.63
C LEU A 818 10.52 14.26 -25.62
N ARG A 819 10.17 14.23 -24.33
CA ARG A 819 11.03 14.73 -23.25
C ARG A 819 11.01 13.82 -22.03
N MET A 820 11.96 14.03 -21.12
CA MET A 820 11.89 13.46 -19.78
C MET A 820 10.81 14.22 -18.98
N ASN A 821 10.06 13.52 -18.13
CA ASN A 821 9.00 14.15 -17.34
C ASN A 821 9.53 15.18 -16.31
N SER A 822 10.72 14.92 -15.77
CA SER A 822 11.47 15.86 -14.93
C SER A 822 12.95 15.50 -14.91
N GLU A 823 13.79 16.44 -14.44
CA GLU A 823 15.22 16.19 -14.25
C GLU A 823 15.43 15.01 -13.28
N GLY A 824 16.24 14.02 -13.67
CA GLY A 824 16.47 12.78 -12.90
C GLY A 824 15.35 11.73 -12.95
N SER A 825 14.22 12.00 -13.62
CA SER A 825 13.13 11.03 -13.80
C SER A 825 13.56 9.82 -14.63
N HIS A 826 12.92 8.67 -14.43
CA HIS A 826 12.99 7.52 -15.34
C HIS A 826 11.74 7.42 -16.24
N LYS A 827 10.85 8.42 -16.22
CA LYS A 827 9.62 8.45 -17.02
C LYS A 827 9.71 9.46 -18.15
N LEU A 828 9.11 9.13 -19.29
CA LEU A 828 8.95 10.01 -20.45
C LEU A 828 7.67 10.82 -20.32
N ASP A 829 7.73 12.09 -20.70
CA ASP A 829 6.56 12.88 -21.07
C ASP A 829 6.41 12.82 -22.59
N LYS A 830 5.26 12.27 -23.01
CA LYS A 830 4.92 11.98 -24.41
C LYS A 830 3.83 12.93 -24.93
N SER A 831 3.42 13.92 -24.15
CA SER A 831 2.23 14.74 -24.45
C SER A 831 2.36 15.42 -25.82
N ASP A 832 3.38 16.28 -25.99
CA ASP A 832 3.65 17.02 -27.22
C ASP A 832 3.93 16.06 -28.40
N PHE A 833 4.66 14.97 -28.15
CA PHE A 833 4.93 13.93 -29.16
C PHE A 833 3.64 13.29 -29.69
N THR A 834 2.72 12.95 -28.78
CA THR A 834 1.45 12.34 -29.16
C THR A 834 0.48 13.34 -29.78
N GLU A 835 0.49 14.59 -29.33
CA GLU A 835 -0.30 15.65 -29.96
C GLU A 835 0.10 15.82 -31.43
N ARG A 836 1.41 15.89 -31.70
CA ARG A 836 1.97 16.07 -33.04
C ARG A 836 1.60 14.96 -34.02
N PHE A 837 1.80 13.69 -33.63
CA PHE A 837 1.66 12.57 -34.57
C PHE A 837 0.28 11.91 -34.56
N TRP A 838 -0.45 12.04 -33.46
CA TRP A 838 -1.74 11.38 -33.31
C TRP A 838 -2.92 12.31 -33.53
N GLY A 839 -2.83 13.59 -33.16
CA GLY A 839 -3.89 14.58 -33.38
C GLY A 839 -5.30 14.04 -33.09
N ASN A 840 -6.18 14.09 -34.09
CA ASN A 840 -7.59 13.67 -34.03
C ASN A 840 -7.84 12.17 -34.30
N LYS A 841 -6.82 11.29 -34.29
CA LYS A 841 -7.07 9.85 -34.50
C LYS A 841 -7.95 9.26 -33.40
N LYS A 842 -8.74 8.25 -33.78
CA LYS A 842 -9.69 7.58 -32.87
C LYS A 842 -8.98 7.09 -31.60
N LEU A 843 -9.54 7.46 -30.46
CA LEU A 843 -9.07 7.00 -29.14
C LEU A 843 -9.44 5.54 -28.87
N THR A 844 -10.54 5.08 -29.49
CA THR A 844 -11.07 3.74 -29.34
C THR A 844 -11.57 3.23 -30.69
N VAL A 845 -11.31 1.97 -30.99
CA VAL A 845 -11.87 1.23 -32.12
C VAL A 845 -12.67 0.06 -31.56
N ASN A 846 -13.96 0.03 -31.87
CA ASN A 846 -14.87 -1.06 -31.51
C ASN A 846 -15.26 -1.80 -32.79
N VAL A 847 -15.00 -3.10 -32.83
CA VAL A 847 -15.37 -3.97 -33.94
C VAL A 847 -16.34 -5.02 -33.41
N PRO A 848 -17.58 -5.12 -33.91
CA PRO A 848 -18.50 -6.17 -33.49
C PRO A 848 -17.88 -7.55 -33.69
N LYS A 849 -18.07 -8.45 -32.73
CA LYS A 849 -17.65 -9.85 -32.90
C LYS A 849 -18.52 -10.51 -33.97
N SER A 850 -17.93 -11.39 -34.75
CA SER A 850 -18.69 -12.24 -35.65
C SER A 850 -19.68 -13.07 -34.83
N VAL A 851 -20.97 -12.94 -35.14
CA VAL A 851 -22.00 -13.81 -34.55
C VAL A 851 -21.82 -15.16 -35.23
N GLY A 852 -21.00 -16.03 -34.64
CA GLY A 852 -20.81 -17.37 -35.15
C GLY A 852 -22.18 -18.03 -35.34
N LYS A 853 -22.55 -18.31 -36.60
CA LYS A 853 -23.55 -19.35 -36.87
C LYS A 853 -22.92 -20.63 -36.37
N VAL A 854 -23.30 -21.05 -35.16
CA VAL A 854 -22.97 -22.38 -34.63
C VAL A 854 -23.33 -23.38 -35.72
N ARG A 855 -22.31 -24.00 -36.32
CA ARG A 855 -22.44 -25.06 -37.32
C ARG A 855 -22.07 -26.38 -36.67
#